data_AF-A0A1R4JX08-F1
#
_entry.id   AF-A0A1R4JX08-F1
#
_cell.length_a   1.000
_cell.length_b   1.000
_cell.length_c   1.000
_cell.angle_alpha   90.00
_cell.angle_beta   90.00
_cell.angle_gamma   90.00
#
_symmetry.space_group_name_H-M   'P 1'
#
loop_
_entity.id
_entity.type
_entity.pdbx_description
1 polymer ?
#
loop_
_entity_poly.entity_id
_entity_poly.type
_entity_poly.pdbx_seq_one_letter_code
_entity_poly.pdbx_strand_id
1 'polypeptide(L)'
;MTPQQTAITAGLTLPEFGSFFAALNDGNRPFGWQQELAEFVIRNGRWPEAIVAPTGSGKSAVLDVHVFAVAVTHAPDWSGPRVPRRLWHVVGRRALVDDMAERAQHHARALSNALTEGEDGVLGRAARILHSLSPWTETVLGVTTLRGGIAPERGWQDDPLSCQIICATPDMAGSRLLFRGYGSSVGMRPREAGLLAHDSVLVVDEAHLNRQLLTTAQRVSALAAESPLAAHVQALQVVETTATPAALPSDSAAIGVALDDIRAGRIEPELSQRLTRPKPVTLHTDGPWLSGQTGAAATSAAREIMAMVQDAVKAGQTPVGVVVNRVASALAVHDLLQKGAPELRVQLIVGPRRRWEQTTDRSKGAPDVYVATQAIEVGLDLDFAALITDLAPGAALAQRAGRVNRRGLRDMGPVHVLCPPGEKVTEKFALPYRPSDLEASATWLDRRAADPNGIAPTAILADPAPAEAPSRPVFSEIEPSRAALFSRTSERLVVEPDLTLWLRDGLDPDADVTVVGRRLPRVGEGVDDGIDIGESIALLTIAPPQPHEAYPSTITRLAPMLRGRRSPSVMFIRREDGWEAVSPSDGVPQLRPGETIVVPHDWAATMSAVIVPEGTSEVGDVLDPSPEDPALGATHAVGTQGRSVAVTTGRPLAGVADHLRQSLLEVAAALQDEDEALTVRSVRHALQDRGQWETWRLYLGIPEQDSELEARIAVVAGGRSSEAPEQASWVLFSIRHPAVSDDAELSVTSVSQRVFLADHQRDVAGRARESGSRAGLPEGMLQLLELAGLHHDDGKRDPRFQDWLTQGKGSTEPLAKSGQARLPLRQKSFLPSKWRHEQLSAAMLCEAVPGVDPLIVRLVGTSHGLGRGVFPMNSDELLHPSAHDSLRAAATELFDVGQWDAWVERTDAEWGIWGVAWLEALLRSADVSISKEGR
;
A
#
# COMPACT_ATOMS: atom_id res chain seq x y z
N MET A 1 44.85 -0.56 12.02
CA MET A 1 43.42 -0.90 12.18
C MET A 1 43.02 -0.54 13.59
N THR A 2 42.00 0.31 13.75
CA THR A 2 41.50 0.77 15.05
C THR A 2 40.48 -0.24 15.62
N PRO A 3 40.23 -0.26 16.94
CA PRO A 3 39.27 -1.18 17.59
C PRO A 3 37.86 -1.13 16.99
N GLN A 4 37.45 0.01 16.43
CA GLN A 4 36.17 0.18 15.71
C GLN A 4 36.09 -0.59 14.38
N GLN A 5 37.21 -0.87 13.71
CA GLN A 5 37.23 -1.68 12.48
C GLN A 5 37.14 -3.18 12.76
N THR A 6 37.52 -3.64 13.96
CA THR A 6 37.42 -5.04 14.42
C THR A 6 36.02 -5.44 14.90
N ALA A 7 35.08 -4.50 15.05
CA ALA A 7 33.68 -4.81 15.40
C ALA A 7 32.81 -5.14 14.17
N ILE A 8 33.26 -4.78 12.96
CA ILE A 8 32.57 -5.07 11.68
C ILE A 8 32.76 -6.56 11.28
N THR A 9 33.67 -7.29 11.91
CA THR A 9 34.18 -8.59 11.43
C THR A 9 33.48 -9.86 11.93
N ALA A 10 32.47 -9.78 12.80
CA ALA A 10 31.73 -10.98 13.21
C ALA A 10 30.40 -11.07 12.45
N GLY A 11 30.32 -11.97 11.46
CA GLY A 11 29.08 -12.33 10.79
C GLY A 11 28.03 -12.90 11.76
N LEU A 12 26.82 -13.05 11.26
CA LEU A 12 25.74 -13.75 11.96
C LEU A 12 25.72 -15.22 11.55
N THR A 13 25.46 -16.10 12.50
CA THR A 13 25.38 -17.54 12.27
C THR A 13 23.95 -18.04 12.46
N LEU A 14 23.58 -19.08 11.72
CA LEU A 14 22.24 -19.68 11.75
C LEU A 14 21.72 -20.00 13.17
N PRO A 15 22.52 -20.55 14.12
CA PRO A 15 22.06 -20.81 15.49
C PRO A 15 21.59 -19.56 16.26
N GLU A 16 22.00 -18.36 15.83
CA GLU A 16 21.63 -17.10 16.48
C GLU A 16 20.22 -16.61 16.09
N PHE A 17 19.54 -17.29 15.16
CA PHE A 17 18.16 -16.96 14.77
C PHE A 17 17.21 -16.91 15.98
N GLY A 18 17.33 -17.85 16.91
CA GLY A 18 16.49 -17.88 18.11
C GLY A 18 16.66 -16.66 19.01
N SER A 19 17.90 -16.17 19.16
CA SER A 19 18.20 -14.95 19.92
C SER A 19 17.75 -13.70 19.19
N PHE A 20 17.94 -13.64 17.87
CA PHE A 20 17.47 -12.55 17.01
C PHE A 20 15.93 -12.42 17.08
N PHE A 21 15.24 -13.54 16.90
CA PHE A 21 13.78 -13.60 16.96
C PHE A 21 13.28 -13.16 18.34
N ALA A 22 13.86 -13.67 19.44
CA ALA A 22 13.46 -13.29 20.79
C ALA A 22 13.64 -11.80 21.09
N ALA A 23 14.71 -11.18 20.56
CA ALA A 23 14.96 -9.76 20.73
C ALA A 23 13.90 -8.86 20.05
N LEU A 24 13.22 -9.38 19.01
CA LEU A 24 12.18 -8.67 18.26
C LEU A 24 10.75 -9.05 18.67
N ASN A 25 10.60 -10.00 19.60
CA ASN A 25 9.31 -10.62 19.92
C ASN A 25 9.11 -10.78 21.44
N ASP A 26 9.46 -9.77 22.22
CA ASP A 26 9.25 -9.71 23.68
C ASP A 26 9.82 -10.93 24.44
N GLY A 27 10.96 -11.46 23.97
CA GLY A 27 11.63 -12.62 24.56
C GLY A 27 11.05 -13.98 24.15
N ASN A 28 9.99 -14.03 23.34
CA ASN A 28 9.43 -15.28 22.82
C ASN A 28 10.40 -15.94 21.84
N ARG A 29 10.64 -17.25 21.98
CA ARG A 29 11.49 -18.02 21.05
C ARG A 29 10.69 -18.46 19.81
N PRO A 30 11.36 -18.68 18.66
CA PRO A 30 10.68 -19.20 17.48
C PRO A 30 10.25 -20.66 17.71
N PHE A 31 9.16 -21.06 17.05
CA PHE A 31 8.75 -22.47 16.95
C PHE A 31 9.67 -23.24 16.00
N GLY A 32 9.73 -24.57 16.14
CA GLY A 32 10.63 -25.44 15.37
C GLY A 32 10.51 -25.26 13.86
N TRP A 33 9.29 -25.15 13.32
CA TRP A 33 9.07 -24.93 11.89
C TRP A 33 9.60 -23.56 11.39
N GLN A 34 9.61 -22.54 12.26
CA GLN A 34 10.15 -21.22 11.93
C GLN A 34 11.67 -21.27 11.88
N GLN A 35 12.29 -22.04 12.77
CA GLN A 35 13.72 -22.29 12.76
C GLN A 35 14.14 -23.11 11.53
N GLU A 36 13.36 -24.14 11.18
CA GLU A 36 13.55 -24.93 9.97
C GLU A 36 13.44 -24.07 8.70
N LEU A 37 12.45 -23.15 8.65
CA LEU A 37 12.30 -22.21 7.55
C LEU A 37 13.54 -21.31 7.41
N ALA A 38 14.03 -20.73 8.51
CA ALA A 38 15.25 -19.92 8.49
C ALA A 38 16.46 -20.73 8.01
N GLU A 39 16.61 -21.96 8.51
CA GLU A 39 17.69 -22.87 8.13
C GLU A 39 17.65 -23.24 6.65
N PHE A 40 16.47 -23.55 6.12
CA PHE A 40 16.29 -23.84 4.70
C PHE A 40 16.65 -22.62 3.84
N VAL A 41 16.10 -21.45 4.15
CA VAL A 41 16.30 -20.22 3.37
C VAL A 41 17.78 -19.85 3.33
N ILE A 42 18.47 -19.88 4.47
CA ILE A 42 19.89 -19.54 4.57
C ILE A 42 20.78 -20.55 3.84
N ARG A 43 20.52 -21.86 3.99
CA ARG A 43 21.36 -22.89 3.37
C ARG A 43 21.22 -22.96 1.86
N ASN A 44 20.00 -22.78 1.35
CA ASN A 44 19.72 -22.93 -0.07
C ASN A 44 19.78 -21.60 -0.83
N GLY A 45 19.80 -20.46 -0.14
CA GLY A 45 19.70 -19.13 -0.77
C GLY A 45 18.35 -18.88 -1.45
N ARG A 46 17.34 -19.71 -1.15
CA ARG A 46 16.00 -19.64 -1.74
C ARG A 46 14.94 -20.06 -0.72
N TRP A 47 13.75 -19.52 -0.91
CA TRP A 47 12.55 -19.85 -0.16
C TRP A 47 11.93 -21.16 -0.66
N PRO A 48 11.19 -21.89 0.22
CA PRO A 48 10.42 -23.06 -0.20
C PRO A 48 9.27 -22.63 -1.12
N GLU A 49 8.77 -23.53 -1.96
CA GLU A 49 7.59 -23.25 -2.78
C GLU A 49 6.33 -23.02 -1.92
N ALA A 50 6.27 -23.61 -0.71
CA ALA A 50 5.14 -23.45 0.19
C ALA A 50 5.49 -23.38 1.69
N ILE A 51 4.68 -22.61 2.42
CA ILE A 51 4.65 -22.59 3.88
C ILE A 51 3.31 -23.15 4.36
N VAL A 52 3.36 -24.33 5.01
CA VAL A 52 2.16 -25.08 5.43
C VAL A 52 1.99 -25.02 6.95
N ALA A 53 1.36 -23.95 7.43
CA ALA A 53 1.19 -23.73 8.87
C ALA A 53 -0.27 -23.35 9.20
N PRO A 54 -0.93 -24.06 10.14
CA PRO A 54 -2.28 -23.72 10.58
C PRO A 54 -2.40 -22.30 11.13
N THR A 55 -3.61 -21.76 11.15
CA THR A 55 -3.88 -20.47 11.80
C THR A 55 -3.51 -20.52 13.29
N GLY A 56 -2.82 -19.49 13.78
CA GLY A 56 -2.31 -19.44 15.16
C GLY A 56 -0.88 -19.95 15.35
N SER A 57 -0.25 -20.53 14.31
CA SER A 57 1.12 -21.07 14.36
C SER A 57 2.24 -20.03 14.22
N GLY A 58 1.91 -18.73 14.15
CA GLY A 58 2.90 -17.66 14.03
C GLY A 58 3.47 -17.46 12.63
N LYS A 59 2.65 -17.53 11.57
CA LYS A 59 3.09 -17.35 10.17
C LYS A 59 3.79 -16.01 9.89
N SER A 60 3.49 -14.98 10.66
CA SER A 60 4.15 -13.67 10.56
C SER A 60 5.67 -13.70 10.80
N ALA A 61 6.21 -14.81 11.30
CA ALA A 61 7.65 -15.03 11.44
C ALA A 61 8.42 -14.97 10.11
N VAL A 62 7.74 -15.05 8.96
CA VAL A 62 8.37 -14.82 7.65
C VAL A 62 9.11 -13.49 7.56
N LEU A 63 8.64 -12.45 8.26
CA LEU A 63 9.33 -11.15 8.32
C LEU A 63 10.68 -11.27 9.03
N ASP A 64 10.69 -11.92 10.20
CA ASP A 64 11.88 -12.15 11.02
C ASP A 64 12.90 -13.04 10.29
N VAL A 65 12.41 -14.10 9.62
CA VAL A 65 13.23 -14.99 8.80
C VAL A 65 13.90 -14.21 7.66
N HIS A 66 13.15 -13.37 6.94
CA HIS A 66 13.69 -12.59 5.83
C HIS A 66 14.82 -11.67 6.27
N VAL A 67 14.57 -10.84 7.29
CA VAL A 67 15.55 -9.87 7.78
C VAL A 67 16.82 -10.58 8.27
N PHE A 68 16.66 -11.67 9.03
CA PHE A 68 17.80 -12.44 9.51
C PHE A 68 18.56 -13.13 8.37
N ALA A 69 17.85 -13.74 7.41
CA ALA A 69 18.47 -14.42 6.28
C ALA A 69 19.23 -13.46 5.37
N VAL A 70 18.71 -12.25 5.12
CA VAL A 70 19.44 -11.21 4.38
C VAL A 70 20.70 -10.80 5.14
N ALA A 71 20.59 -10.56 6.45
CA ALA A 71 21.73 -10.18 7.29
C ALA A 71 22.82 -11.28 7.33
N VAL A 72 22.45 -12.56 7.39
CA VAL A 72 23.42 -13.67 7.36
C VAL A 72 24.05 -13.81 5.98
N THR A 73 23.24 -13.88 4.93
CA THR A 73 23.71 -14.26 3.59
C THR A 73 24.37 -13.12 2.81
N HIS A 74 24.29 -11.88 3.31
CA HIS A 74 25.01 -10.73 2.76
C HIS A 74 26.12 -10.23 3.69
N ALA A 75 26.41 -10.95 4.78
CA ALA A 75 27.57 -10.65 5.60
C ALA A 75 28.86 -10.77 4.77
N PRO A 76 29.89 -9.94 5.02
CA PRO A 76 31.15 -9.96 4.25
C PRO A 76 31.88 -11.32 4.26
N ASP A 77 31.68 -12.13 5.30
CA ASP A 77 32.26 -13.45 5.50
C ASP A 77 31.40 -14.60 4.97
N TRP A 78 30.22 -14.31 4.41
CA TRP A 78 29.35 -15.32 3.81
C TRP A 78 29.87 -15.78 2.44
N SER A 79 29.99 -17.10 2.26
CA SER A 79 30.44 -17.74 1.01
C SER A 79 29.37 -18.62 0.35
N GLY A 80 28.18 -18.73 0.95
CA GLY A 80 27.07 -19.50 0.41
C GLY A 80 26.22 -18.72 -0.60
N PRO A 81 25.11 -19.30 -1.07
CA PRO A 81 24.17 -18.59 -1.91
C PRO A 81 23.51 -17.44 -1.13
N ARG A 82 23.25 -16.32 -1.82
CA ARG A 82 22.55 -15.17 -1.24
C ARG A 82 21.05 -15.38 -1.30
N VAL A 83 20.28 -14.73 -0.44
CA VAL A 83 18.81 -14.70 -0.57
C VAL A 83 18.37 -13.41 -1.25
N PRO A 84 17.15 -13.32 -1.80
CA PRO A 84 16.59 -12.05 -2.29
C PRO A 84 16.55 -10.98 -1.19
N ARG A 85 16.84 -9.72 -1.51
CA ARG A 85 16.84 -8.61 -0.53
C ARG A 85 15.44 -8.07 -0.20
N ARG A 86 14.47 -8.27 -1.08
CA ARG A 86 13.11 -7.73 -0.95
C ARG A 86 12.07 -8.81 -0.68
N LEU A 87 11.36 -8.69 0.45
CA LEU A 87 10.20 -9.52 0.76
C LEU A 87 8.93 -8.76 0.41
N TRP A 88 8.12 -9.33 -0.48
CA TRP A 88 6.75 -8.92 -0.72
C TRP A 88 5.81 -9.84 0.04
N HIS A 89 5.23 -9.34 1.13
CA HIS A 89 4.18 -10.03 1.86
C HIS A 89 2.82 -9.61 1.32
N VAL A 90 2.21 -10.46 0.50
CA VAL A 90 0.93 -10.20 -0.15
C VAL A 90 -0.21 -10.88 0.57
N VAL A 91 -1.26 -10.12 0.87
CA VAL A 91 -2.43 -10.66 1.55
C VAL A 91 -3.70 -9.99 1.08
N GLY A 92 -4.73 -10.80 0.82
CA GLY A 92 -6.00 -10.38 0.20
C GLY A 92 -6.77 -9.31 0.96
N ARG A 93 -6.41 -9.02 2.21
CA ARG A 93 -7.18 -8.13 3.07
C ARG A 93 -6.35 -6.98 3.62
N ARG A 94 -6.88 -5.78 3.45
CA ARG A 94 -6.20 -4.51 3.78
C ARG A 94 -5.78 -4.40 5.25
N ALA A 95 -6.53 -4.98 6.19
CA ALA A 95 -6.17 -4.97 7.61
C ALA A 95 -4.93 -5.80 7.91
N LEU A 96 -4.79 -7.00 7.30
CA LEU A 96 -3.58 -7.80 7.48
C LEU A 96 -2.34 -7.14 6.89
N VAL A 97 -2.50 -6.40 5.79
CA VAL A 97 -1.41 -5.63 5.20
C VAL A 97 -0.82 -4.67 6.25
N ASP A 98 -1.65 -4.00 7.04
CA ASP A 98 -1.13 -3.04 8.03
C ASP A 98 -0.61 -3.71 9.28
N ASP A 99 -1.25 -4.77 9.76
CA ASP A 99 -0.73 -5.53 10.90
C ASP A 99 0.70 -6.00 10.61
N MET A 100 0.94 -6.49 9.39
CA MET A 100 2.28 -6.88 8.96
C MET A 100 3.21 -5.68 8.77
N ALA A 101 2.70 -4.56 8.25
CA ALA A 101 3.48 -3.33 8.11
C ALA A 101 3.88 -2.75 9.47
N GLU A 102 2.99 -2.74 10.47
CA GLU A 102 3.26 -2.28 11.83
C GLU A 102 4.34 -3.15 12.49
N ARG A 103 4.24 -4.47 12.32
CA ARG A 103 5.28 -5.41 12.76
C ARG A 103 6.61 -5.14 12.08
N ALA A 104 6.64 -4.98 10.75
CA ALA A 104 7.86 -4.65 10.01
C ALA A 104 8.45 -3.29 10.44
N GLN A 105 7.61 -2.28 10.71
CA GLN A 105 8.03 -0.98 11.25
C GLN A 105 8.58 -1.10 12.68
N HIS A 106 8.06 -2.03 13.49
CA HIS A 106 8.66 -2.35 14.79
C HIS A 106 10.07 -2.93 14.61
N HIS A 107 10.25 -3.88 13.69
CA HIS A 107 11.58 -4.43 13.35
C HIS A 107 12.55 -3.35 12.88
N ALA A 108 12.11 -2.47 11.97
CA ALA A 108 12.94 -1.37 11.46
C ALA A 108 13.38 -0.43 12.59
N ARG A 109 12.47 -0.04 13.48
CA ARG A 109 12.78 0.81 14.65
C ARG A 109 13.78 0.14 15.59
N ALA A 110 13.58 -1.14 15.91
CA ALA A 110 14.48 -1.89 16.78
C ALA A 110 15.91 -1.98 16.20
N LEU A 111 16.04 -2.25 14.89
CA LEU A 111 17.34 -2.32 14.23
C LEU A 111 18.02 -0.96 14.14
N SER A 112 17.29 0.11 13.81
CA SER A 112 17.85 1.46 13.78
C SER A 112 18.30 1.93 15.17
N ASN A 113 17.55 1.61 16.22
CA ASN A 113 17.95 1.91 17.60
C ASN A 113 19.23 1.16 17.97
N ALA A 114 19.29 -0.15 17.70
CA ALA A 114 20.48 -0.97 17.99
C ALA A 114 21.73 -0.47 17.25
N LEU A 115 21.58 0.04 16.02
CA LEU A 115 22.67 0.67 15.27
C LEU A 115 23.13 1.98 15.93
N THR A 116 22.17 2.83 16.32
CA THR A 116 22.44 4.16 16.90
C THR A 116 23.07 4.06 18.29
N GLU A 117 22.62 3.11 19.11
CA GLU A 117 23.15 2.85 20.45
C GLU A 117 24.49 2.09 20.42
N GLY A 118 24.90 1.60 19.25
CA GLY A 118 26.16 0.87 19.08
C GLY A 118 26.14 -0.49 19.78
N GLU A 119 24.99 -1.17 19.81
CA GLU A 119 24.87 -2.47 20.43
C GLU A 119 25.78 -3.53 19.78
N ASP A 120 26.43 -4.36 20.59
CA ASP A 120 27.22 -5.50 20.10
C ASP A 120 26.46 -6.82 20.07
N GLY A 121 25.17 -6.78 20.45
CA GLY A 121 24.27 -7.93 20.41
C GLY A 121 23.93 -8.40 18.99
N VAL A 122 23.07 -9.42 18.90
CA VAL A 122 22.62 -9.99 17.62
C VAL A 122 21.90 -8.95 16.75
N LEU A 123 21.13 -8.04 17.35
CA LEU A 123 20.44 -6.96 16.64
C LEU A 123 21.41 -5.91 16.10
N GLY A 124 22.35 -5.43 16.91
CA GLY A 124 23.34 -4.44 16.45
C GLY A 124 24.25 -4.98 15.34
N ARG A 125 24.66 -6.26 15.41
CA ARG A 125 25.37 -6.92 14.29
C ARG A 125 24.50 -7.03 13.03
N ALA A 126 23.25 -7.45 13.15
CA ALA A 126 22.32 -7.49 12.02
C ALA A 126 22.16 -6.10 11.39
N ALA A 127 21.91 -5.07 12.21
CA ALA A 127 21.72 -3.70 11.76
C ALA A 127 22.95 -3.16 11.03
N ARG A 128 24.17 -3.41 11.53
CA ARG A 128 25.42 -3.03 10.86
C ARG A 128 25.57 -3.70 9.48
N ILE A 129 25.26 -4.99 9.37
CA ILE A 129 25.33 -5.70 8.08
C ILE A 129 24.29 -5.16 7.11
N LEU A 130 23.04 -5.02 7.54
CA LEU A 130 21.95 -4.51 6.68
C LEU A 130 22.21 -3.07 6.21
N HIS A 131 22.68 -2.20 7.09
CA HIS A 131 23.07 -0.83 6.74
C HIS A 131 24.24 -0.80 5.74
N SER A 132 25.19 -1.75 5.85
CA SER A 132 26.33 -1.84 4.92
C SER A 132 25.94 -2.16 3.48
N LEU A 133 24.72 -2.69 3.24
CA LEU A 133 24.22 -2.99 1.89
C LEU A 133 24.02 -1.73 1.06
N SER A 134 23.57 -0.65 1.71
CA SER A 134 23.34 0.65 1.09
C SER A 134 23.87 1.78 1.97
N PRO A 135 25.19 2.08 1.92
CA PRO A 135 25.83 3.03 2.82
C PRO A 135 25.46 4.50 2.54
N TRP A 136 24.66 4.76 1.50
CA TRP A 136 24.23 6.09 1.06
C TRP A 136 22.99 6.58 1.80
N THR A 137 22.33 5.68 2.53
CA THR A 137 21.05 5.93 3.20
C THR A 137 21.15 5.60 4.67
N GLU A 138 20.39 6.32 5.49
CA GLU A 138 20.22 6.02 6.92
C GLU A 138 19.29 4.82 7.16
N THR A 139 18.63 4.32 6.11
CA THR A 139 17.69 3.20 6.20
C THR A 139 18.41 1.88 6.49
N VAL A 140 18.11 1.25 7.63
CA VAL A 140 18.58 -0.11 7.97
C VAL A 140 17.66 -1.19 7.38
N LEU A 141 16.35 -0.97 7.44
CA LEU A 141 15.31 -1.85 6.89
C LEU A 141 14.22 -0.98 6.24
N GLY A 142 14.07 -1.10 4.92
CA GLY A 142 12.99 -0.43 4.20
C GLY A 142 11.64 -1.10 4.49
N VAL A 143 10.62 -0.33 4.84
CA VAL A 143 9.26 -0.85 5.03
C VAL A 143 8.29 -0.02 4.19
N THR A 144 7.44 -0.68 3.41
CA THR A 144 6.50 -0.01 2.51
C THR A 144 5.14 -0.68 2.51
N THR A 145 4.09 0.12 2.48
CA THR A 145 2.70 -0.35 2.45
C THR A 145 2.03 -0.01 1.11
N LEU A 146 1.63 -1.03 0.35
CA LEU A 146 1.00 -0.88 -0.98
C LEU A 146 -0.38 -1.55 -1.01
N ARG A 147 -1.45 -0.82 -0.69
CA ARG A 147 -2.82 -1.36 -0.70
C ARG A 147 -3.83 -0.41 -1.35
N GLY A 148 -4.85 -0.98 -1.97
CA GLY A 148 -5.95 -0.22 -2.56
C GLY A 148 -6.66 0.68 -1.54
N GLY A 149 -7.11 1.86 -2.00
CA GLY A 149 -7.72 2.90 -1.16
C GLY A 149 -6.72 3.81 -0.43
N ILE A 150 -5.41 3.65 -0.65
CA ILE A 150 -4.35 4.60 -0.28
C ILE A 150 -3.65 5.09 -1.56
N ALA A 151 -3.21 6.36 -1.60
CA ALA A 151 -2.13 6.77 -2.50
C ALA A 151 -0.87 5.92 -2.22
N PRO A 152 -0.32 5.17 -3.20
CA PRO A 152 0.77 4.24 -2.94
C PRO A 152 2.00 4.96 -2.38
N GLU A 153 2.62 4.41 -1.34
CA GLU A 153 3.89 4.91 -0.81
C GLU A 153 4.98 4.84 -1.90
N ARG A 154 5.78 5.92 -2.00
CA ARG A 154 6.84 6.10 -2.99
C ARG A 154 8.23 6.07 -2.32
N GLY A 155 9.27 5.89 -3.13
CA GLY A 155 10.66 6.03 -2.70
C GLY A 155 11.36 4.72 -2.36
N TRP A 156 10.63 3.62 -2.17
CA TRP A 156 11.21 2.30 -1.94
C TRP A 156 12.06 1.79 -3.11
N GLN A 157 11.77 2.30 -4.32
CA GLN A 157 12.51 2.00 -5.54
C GLN A 157 13.89 2.70 -5.58
N ASP A 158 14.07 3.78 -4.82
CA ASP A 158 15.25 4.64 -4.88
C ASP A 158 16.48 4.00 -4.23
N ASP A 159 16.26 2.98 -3.40
CA ASP A 159 17.33 2.20 -2.79
C ASP A 159 17.12 0.70 -3.02
N PRO A 160 17.48 0.20 -4.22
CA PRO A 160 17.25 -1.19 -4.59
C PRO A 160 18.14 -2.18 -3.81
N LEU A 161 19.16 -1.70 -3.09
CA LEU A 161 20.16 -2.55 -2.41
C LEU A 161 19.86 -2.78 -0.94
N SER A 162 19.01 -1.98 -0.30
CA SER A 162 18.62 -2.25 1.09
C SER A 162 17.80 -3.53 1.21
N CYS A 163 17.85 -4.12 2.40
CA CYS A 163 16.85 -5.08 2.82
C CYS A 163 15.51 -4.36 2.95
N GLN A 164 14.45 -4.89 2.32
CA GLN A 164 13.12 -4.29 2.43
C GLN A 164 12.01 -5.32 2.65
N ILE A 165 10.96 -4.87 3.33
CA ILE A 165 9.68 -5.57 3.49
C ILE A 165 8.58 -4.68 2.88
N ILE A 166 7.90 -5.21 1.88
CA ILE A 166 6.80 -4.56 1.18
C ILE A 166 5.53 -5.34 1.50
N CYS A 167 4.63 -4.73 2.25
CA CYS A 167 3.33 -5.29 2.59
C CYS A 167 2.30 -4.81 1.58
N ALA A 168 1.67 -5.72 0.83
CA ALA A 168 0.81 -5.34 -0.29
C ALA A 168 -0.50 -6.14 -0.38
N THR A 169 -1.52 -5.53 -0.99
CA THR A 169 -2.69 -6.29 -1.48
C THR A 169 -2.37 -6.97 -2.82
N PRO A 170 -3.05 -8.08 -3.18
CA PRO A 170 -2.85 -8.82 -4.43
C PRO A 170 -2.77 -7.94 -5.67
N ASP A 171 -3.77 -7.10 -5.89
CA ASP A 171 -3.85 -6.17 -7.02
C ASP A 171 -2.66 -5.21 -7.08
N MET A 172 -2.17 -4.74 -5.92
CA MET A 172 -1.08 -3.78 -5.85
C MET A 172 0.28 -4.40 -6.17
N ALA A 173 0.51 -5.65 -5.78
CA ALA A 173 1.71 -6.40 -6.15
C ALA A 173 1.65 -6.87 -7.61
N GLY A 174 0.55 -7.53 -8.00
CA GLY A 174 0.42 -8.10 -9.33
C GLY A 174 0.36 -7.06 -10.45
N SER A 175 -0.27 -5.90 -10.23
CA SER A 175 -0.26 -4.82 -11.23
C SER A 175 1.16 -4.31 -11.52
N ARG A 176 2.06 -4.32 -10.53
CA ARG A 176 3.47 -3.94 -10.69
C ARG A 176 4.26 -4.98 -11.45
N LEU A 177 4.05 -6.28 -11.18
CA LEU A 177 4.62 -7.37 -11.99
C LEU A 177 4.28 -7.22 -13.47
N LEU A 178 3.08 -6.72 -13.77
CA LEU A 178 2.56 -6.54 -15.12
C LEU A 178 2.81 -5.13 -15.70
N PHE A 179 3.81 -4.39 -15.21
CA PHE A 179 4.16 -3.05 -15.73
C PHE A 179 3.01 -2.03 -15.71
N ARG A 180 1.99 -2.24 -14.88
CA ARG A 180 0.78 -1.41 -14.79
C ARG A 180 0.44 -1.09 -13.34
N GLY A 181 1.48 -0.86 -12.53
CA GLY A 181 1.38 -0.57 -11.11
C GLY A 181 0.27 0.44 -10.80
N TYR A 182 -0.75 -0.01 -10.07
CA TYR A 182 -1.86 0.86 -9.69
C TYR A 182 -1.35 2.02 -8.82
N GLY A 183 -1.75 3.24 -9.22
CA GLY A 183 -1.31 4.50 -8.62
C GLY A 183 0.15 4.90 -8.93
N SER A 184 0.84 4.16 -9.79
CA SER A 184 2.22 4.47 -10.21
C SER A 184 2.25 5.35 -11.45
N SER A 185 3.18 6.31 -11.49
CA SER A 185 3.41 7.12 -12.68
C SER A 185 4.02 6.26 -13.79
N VAL A 186 3.87 6.72 -15.04
CA VAL A 186 4.41 6.08 -16.24
C VAL A 186 5.90 5.75 -16.09
N GLY A 187 6.69 6.70 -15.58
CA GLY A 187 8.13 6.52 -15.37
C GLY A 187 8.46 5.51 -14.27
N MET A 188 7.57 5.26 -13.30
CA MET A 188 7.84 4.33 -12.19
C MET A 188 7.50 2.87 -12.51
N ARG A 189 6.51 2.64 -13.37
CA ARG A 189 6.05 1.29 -13.77
C ARG A 189 7.18 0.32 -14.11
N PRO A 190 8.19 0.66 -14.95
CA PRO A 190 9.27 -0.27 -15.25
C PRO A 190 10.18 -0.54 -14.04
N ARG A 191 10.51 0.49 -13.24
CA ARG A 191 11.33 0.31 -12.03
C ARG A 191 10.68 -0.69 -11.08
N GLU A 192 9.39 -0.50 -10.80
CA GLU A 192 8.66 -1.39 -9.91
C GLU A 192 8.57 -2.82 -10.44
N ALA A 193 8.33 -2.98 -11.75
CA ALA A 193 8.25 -4.30 -12.38
C ALA A 193 9.59 -5.05 -12.31
N GLY A 194 10.69 -4.40 -12.70
CA GLY A 194 12.02 -4.99 -12.66
C GLY A 194 12.46 -5.35 -11.25
N LEU A 195 12.28 -4.42 -10.30
CA LEU A 195 12.61 -4.63 -8.90
C LEU A 195 11.77 -5.74 -8.25
N LEU A 196 10.50 -5.89 -8.61
CA LEU A 196 9.69 -7.00 -8.07
C LEU A 196 9.98 -8.33 -8.78
N ALA A 197 10.38 -8.33 -10.05
CA ALA A 197 10.69 -9.56 -10.79
C ALA A 197 12.09 -10.14 -10.53
N HIS A 198 13.01 -9.36 -9.95
CA HIS A 198 14.37 -9.78 -9.61
C HIS A 198 14.77 -9.29 -8.20
N ASP A 199 15.60 -10.08 -7.50
CA ASP A 199 16.02 -9.83 -6.12
C ASP A 199 14.85 -9.70 -5.13
N SER A 200 13.74 -10.38 -5.43
CA SER A 200 12.53 -10.37 -4.60
C SER A 200 11.97 -11.78 -4.35
N VAL A 201 11.37 -11.95 -3.18
CA VAL A 201 10.49 -13.07 -2.84
C VAL A 201 9.07 -12.55 -2.63
N LEU A 202 8.08 -13.23 -3.20
CA LEU A 202 6.65 -12.95 -3.07
C LEU A 202 5.98 -14.05 -2.25
N VAL A 203 5.64 -13.73 -1.01
CA VAL A 203 4.84 -14.61 -0.14
C VAL A 203 3.38 -14.25 -0.30
N VAL A 204 2.60 -15.14 -0.92
CA VAL A 204 1.15 -14.98 -1.11
C VAL A 204 0.43 -15.65 0.06
N ASP A 205 0.01 -14.85 1.03
CA ASP A 205 -0.79 -15.30 2.16
C ASP A 205 -2.25 -15.53 1.74
N GLU A 206 -2.88 -16.56 2.32
CA GLU A 206 -4.21 -17.01 1.90
C GLU A 206 -4.28 -17.32 0.38
N ALA A 207 -3.27 -18.05 -0.13
CA ALA A 207 -3.13 -18.34 -1.57
C ALA A 207 -4.39 -18.96 -2.21
N HIS A 208 -5.19 -19.70 -1.43
CA HIS A 208 -6.47 -20.27 -1.87
C HIS A 208 -7.51 -19.23 -2.32
N LEU A 209 -7.39 -17.97 -1.90
CA LEU A 209 -8.21 -16.82 -2.31
C LEU A 209 -7.57 -15.97 -3.43
N ASN A 210 -6.34 -16.31 -3.84
CA ASN A 210 -5.52 -15.51 -4.77
C ASN A 210 -4.83 -16.40 -5.81
N ARG A 211 -5.52 -17.45 -6.29
CA ARG A 211 -4.93 -18.49 -7.14
C ARG A 211 -4.49 -17.94 -8.50
N GLN A 212 -5.22 -16.97 -9.04
CA GLN A 212 -4.86 -16.28 -10.27
C GLN A 212 -3.57 -15.46 -10.12
N LEU A 213 -3.44 -14.71 -9.02
CA LEU A 213 -2.21 -13.97 -8.77
C LEU A 213 -1.04 -14.93 -8.64
N LEU A 214 -1.22 -16.05 -7.91
CA LEU A 214 -0.19 -17.08 -7.77
C LEU A 214 0.25 -17.62 -9.14
N THR A 215 -0.71 -18.00 -9.99
CA THR A 215 -0.47 -18.46 -11.38
C THR A 215 0.32 -17.42 -12.18
N THR A 216 -0.06 -16.15 -12.06
CA THR A 216 0.57 -15.05 -12.79
C THR A 216 1.98 -14.78 -12.29
N ALA A 217 2.20 -14.76 -10.97
CA ALA A 217 3.52 -14.54 -10.38
C ALA A 217 4.47 -15.69 -10.72
N GLN A 218 4.00 -16.94 -10.68
CA GLN A 218 4.79 -18.11 -11.10
C GLN A 218 5.18 -18.03 -12.58
N ARG A 219 4.25 -17.62 -13.45
CA ARG A 219 4.54 -17.43 -14.87
C ARG A 219 5.55 -16.31 -15.11
N VAL A 220 5.43 -15.18 -14.42
CA VAL A 220 6.40 -14.08 -14.50
C VAL A 220 7.77 -14.51 -13.96
N SER A 221 7.80 -15.25 -12.85
CA SER A 221 9.03 -15.83 -12.29
C SER A 221 9.77 -16.69 -13.32
N ALA A 222 9.05 -17.60 -14.01
CA ALA A 222 9.61 -18.44 -15.06
C ALA A 222 10.18 -17.60 -16.22
N LEU A 223 9.44 -16.61 -16.71
CA LEU A 223 9.89 -15.75 -17.81
C LEU A 223 11.07 -14.85 -17.41
N ALA A 224 11.10 -14.34 -16.18
CA ALA A 224 12.23 -13.55 -15.67
C ALA A 224 13.49 -14.40 -15.49
N ALA A 225 13.34 -15.68 -15.15
CA ALA A 225 14.45 -16.63 -15.00
C ALA A 225 15.13 -16.99 -16.34
N GLU A 226 14.48 -16.75 -17.49
CA GLU A 226 15.08 -16.92 -18.81
C GLU A 226 16.14 -15.84 -19.13
N SER A 227 16.14 -14.72 -18.39
CA SER A 227 17.11 -13.64 -18.57
C SER A 227 18.53 -14.07 -18.17
N PRO A 228 19.58 -13.67 -18.92
CA PRO A 228 20.98 -13.81 -18.49
C PRO A 228 21.26 -13.13 -17.14
N LEU A 229 20.48 -12.11 -16.76
CA LEU A 229 20.58 -11.46 -15.44
C LEU A 229 20.33 -12.44 -14.30
N ALA A 230 19.47 -13.47 -14.50
CA ALA A 230 19.07 -14.43 -13.47
C ALA A 230 20.25 -15.24 -12.89
N ALA A 231 21.37 -15.32 -13.62
CA ALA A 231 22.60 -15.96 -13.15
C ALA A 231 23.33 -15.16 -12.04
N HIS A 232 23.04 -13.86 -11.93
CA HIS A 232 23.68 -12.94 -10.99
C HIS A 232 22.70 -12.35 -9.98
N VAL A 233 21.47 -12.09 -10.43
CA VAL A 233 20.39 -11.54 -9.62
C VAL A 233 19.18 -12.45 -9.77
N GLN A 234 18.84 -13.16 -8.70
CA GLN A 234 17.81 -14.18 -8.73
C GLN A 234 16.47 -13.63 -9.23
N ALA A 235 15.80 -14.39 -10.09
CA ALA A 235 14.43 -14.11 -10.48
C ALA A 235 13.48 -14.25 -9.28
N LEU A 236 12.28 -13.70 -9.42
CA LEU A 236 11.22 -13.73 -8.42
C LEU A 236 11.01 -15.13 -7.86
N GLN A 237 11.11 -15.26 -6.55
CA GLN A 237 10.70 -16.48 -5.85
C GLN A 237 9.26 -16.33 -5.41
N VAL A 238 8.41 -17.33 -5.64
CA VAL A 238 6.99 -17.27 -5.27
C VAL A 238 6.70 -18.35 -4.25
N VAL A 239 6.16 -17.93 -3.10
CA VAL A 239 5.86 -18.79 -1.95
C VAL A 239 4.37 -18.71 -1.68
N GLU A 240 3.67 -19.85 -1.71
CA GLU A 240 2.30 -19.89 -1.23
C GLU A 240 2.24 -20.18 0.27
N THR A 241 1.36 -19.52 1.00
CA THR A 241 1.00 -19.97 2.35
C THR A 241 -0.34 -20.69 2.32
N THR A 242 -0.39 -21.87 2.95
CA THR A 242 -1.61 -22.66 3.04
C THR A 242 -1.77 -23.28 4.42
N ALA A 243 -3.02 -23.48 4.84
CA ALA A 243 -3.35 -24.26 6.02
C ALA A 243 -3.53 -25.76 5.69
N THR A 244 -3.58 -26.12 4.41
CA THR A 244 -3.87 -27.48 3.93
C THR A 244 -2.83 -27.95 2.88
N PRO A 245 -2.03 -28.99 3.18
CA PRO A 245 -0.99 -29.48 2.26
C PRO A 245 -1.50 -30.26 1.04
N ALA A 246 -2.77 -30.71 1.03
CA ALA A 246 -3.30 -31.64 0.04
C ALA A 246 -3.36 -31.11 -1.41
N ALA A 247 -3.06 -29.82 -1.63
CA ALA A 247 -3.07 -29.18 -2.94
C ALA A 247 -1.68 -29.05 -3.60
N LEU A 248 -0.61 -29.40 -2.88
CA LEU A 248 0.77 -29.24 -3.37
C LEU A 248 1.23 -30.46 -4.18
N PRO A 249 1.99 -30.27 -5.28
CA PRO A 249 2.71 -31.35 -5.95
C PRO A 249 3.62 -32.09 -4.96
N SER A 250 3.74 -33.41 -5.10
CA SER A 250 4.50 -34.25 -4.15
C SER A 250 6.00 -33.93 -4.09
N ASP A 251 6.55 -33.24 -5.09
CA ASP A 251 7.98 -32.87 -5.18
C ASP A 251 8.27 -31.42 -4.74
N SER A 252 7.26 -30.64 -4.33
CA SER A 252 7.45 -29.26 -3.87
C SER A 252 8.06 -29.20 -2.48
N ALA A 253 9.06 -28.33 -2.26
CA ALA A 253 9.58 -28.10 -0.91
C ALA A 253 8.54 -27.30 -0.11
N ALA A 254 8.04 -27.92 0.94
CA ALA A 254 7.08 -27.33 1.85
C ALA A 254 7.63 -27.37 3.28
N ILE A 255 7.60 -26.23 3.96
CA ILE A 255 8.03 -26.12 5.37
C ILE A 255 6.84 -25.70 6.20
N GLY A 256 6.66 -26.28 7.38
CA GLY A 256 5.47 -26.02 8.16
C GLY A 256 5.31 -26.92 9.36
N VAL A 257 4.07 -27.03 9.84
CA VAL A 257 3.73 -27.89 10.99
C VAL A 257 3.05 -29.15 10.47
N ALA A 258 3.78 -30.26 10.44
CA ALA A 258 3.23 -31.54 10.00
C ALA A 258 2.28 -32.13 11.04
N LEU A 259 1.17 -32.73 10.58
CA LEU A 259 0.18 -33.37 11.47
C LEU A 259 0.82 -34.49 12.32
N ASP A 260 1.80 -35.20 11.76
CA ASP A 260 2.50 -36.28 12.46
C ASP A 260 3.40 -35.75 13.59
N ASP A 261 3.98 -34.55 13.44
CA ASP A 261 4.76 -33.92 14.51
C ASP A 261 3.87 -33.48 15.66
N ILE A 262 2.67 -32.97 15.35
CA ILE A 262 1.68 -32.63 16.37
C ILE A 262 1.25 -33.89 17.14
N ARG A 263 0.91 -34.97 16.42
CA ARG A 263 0.45 -36.23 17.02
C ARG A 263 1.54 -36.92 17.85
N ALA A 264 2.80 -36.81 17.43
CA ALA A 264 3.93 -37.37 18.14
C ALA A 264 4.44 -36.48 19.29
N GLY A 265 3.87 -35.30 19.51
CA GLY A 265 4.31 -34.37 20.56
C GLY A 265 5.70 -33.78 20.28
N ARG A 266 6.11 -33.69 19.01
CA ARG A 266 7.40 -33.12 18.58
C ARG A 266 7.37 -31.60 18.36
N ILE A 267 6.29 -30.95 18.77
CA ILE A 267 6.13 -29.50 18.73
C ILE A 267 6.12 -28.91 20.14
N GLU A 268 6.34 -27.61 20.26
CA GLU A 268 6.40 -26.91 21.54
C GLU A 268 5.05 -26.99 22.29
N PRO A 269 5.05 -27.07 23.63
CA PRO A 269 3.82 -27.16 24.43
C PRO A 269 2.82 -26.04 24.16
N GLU A 270 3.30 -24.80 24.01
CA GLU A 270 2.46 -23.64 23.72
C GLU A 270 1.79 -23.77 22.34
N LEU A 271 2.53 -24.22 21.32
CA LEU A 271 1.97 -24.46 19.99
C LEU A 271 0.99 -25.64 20.03
N SER A 272 1.33 -26.70 20.74
CA SER A 272 0.44 -27.85 20.92
C SER A 272 -0.89 -27.43 21.51
N GLN A 273 -0.91 -26.63 22.57
CA GLN A 273 -2.16 -26.14 23.17
C GLN A 273 -3.00 -25.32 22.18
N ARG A 274 -2.37 -24.45 21.38
CA ARG A 274 -3.09 -23.67 20.35
C ARG A 274 -3.76 -24.53 19.28
N LEU A 275 -3.11 -25.65 18.92
CA LEU A 275 -3.55 -26.52 17.83
C LEU A 275 -4.51 -27.63 18.28
N THR A 276 -4.41 -28.11 19.52
CA THR A 276 -5.15 -29.30 19.99
C THR A 276 -6.32 -29.00 20.92
N ARG A 277 -6.39 -27.82 21.55
CA ARG A 277 -7.49 -27.51 22.48
C ARG A 277 -8.86 -27.60 21.78
N PRO A 278 -9.83 -28.36 22.33
CA PRO A 278 -11.12 -28.58 21.68
C PRO A 278 -11.89 -27.30 21.35
N LYS A 279 -12.53 -27.31 20.18
CA LYS A 279 -13.45 -26.26 19.73
C LYS A 279 -14.78 -26.90 19.30
N PRO A 280 -15.59 -27.39 20.26
CA PRO A 280 -16.79 -28.16 19.95
C PRO A 280 -17.82 -27.29 19.23
N VAL A 281 -18.50 -27.89 18.27
CA VAL A 281 -19.47 -27.23 17.40
C VAL A 281 -20.88 -27.59 17.84
N THR A 282 -21.76 -26.59 17.94
CA THR A 282 -23.20 -26.77 18.08
C THR A 282 -23.90 -26.14 16.88
N LEU A 283 -24.64 -26.96 16.12
CA LEU A 283 -25.44 -26.51 14.99
C LEU A 283 -26.85 -26.10 15.46
N HIS A 284 -27.25 -24.89 15.10
CA HIS A 284 -28.59 -24.36 15.38
C HIS A 284 -29.42 -24.34 14.10
N THR A 285 -30.01 -25.49 13.75
CA THR A 285 -30.83 -25.68 12.52
C THR A 285 -32.19 -24.98 12.59
N ASP A 286 -32.77 -24.88 13.78
CA ASP A 286 -34.02 -24.16 14.06
C ASP A 286 -33.78 -22.83 14.80
N GLY A 287 -32.54 -22.34 14.77
CA GLY A 287 -32.11 -21.15 15.49
C GLY A 287 -32.22 -19.84 14.69
N PRO A 288 -31.67 -18.73 15.22
CA PRO A 288 -31.78 -17.43 14.58
C PRO A 288 -30.94 -17.35 13.31
N TRP A 289 -31.51 -16.82 12.22
CA TRP A 289 -30.80 -16.55 10.97
C TRP A 289 -31.16 -15.16 10.44
N LEU A 290 -30.20 -14.22 10.41
CA LEU A 290 -30.48 -12.85 9.96
C LEU A 290 -30.28 -12.66 8.46
N SER A 291 -29.38 -13.41 7.82
CA SER A 291 -28.99 -13.16 6.43
C SER A 291 -30.18 -13.31 5.49
N GLY A 292 -30.58 -12.20 4.85
CA GLY A 292 -31.74 -12.16 3.94
C GLY A 292 -33.11 -12.00 4.61
N GLN A 293 -33.17 -11.87 5.94
CA GLN A 293 -34.39 -11.50 6.66
C GLN A 293 -34.60 -9.99 6.71
N THR A 294 -35.86 -9.55 6.85
CA THR A 294 -36.24 -8.14 7.01
C THR A 294 -37.35 -7.99 8.05
N GLY A 295 -37.56 -6.77 8.56
CA GLY A 295 -38.66 -6.45 9.48
C GLY A 295 -38.65 -7.29 10.76
N ALA A 296 -39.84 -7.75 11.18
CA ALA A 296 -40.02 -8.46 12.45
C ALA A 296 -39.19 -9.74 12.59
N ALA A 297 -38.96 -10.48 11.49
CA ALA A 297 -38.17 -11.71 11.51
C ALA A 297 -36.69 -11.42 11.83
N ALA A 298 -36.11 -10.39 11.21
CA ALA A 298 -34.74 -9.95 11.50
C ALA A 298 -34.60 -9.48 12.96
N THR A 299 -35.60 -8.74 13.48
CA THR A 299 -35.60 -8.32 14.89
C THR A 299 -35.71 -9.49 15.85
N SER A 300 -36.53 -10.52 15.56
CA SER A 300 -36.63 -11.72 16.39
C SER A 300 -35.30 -12.46 16.47
N ALA A 301 -34.71 -12.76 15.30
CA ALA A 301 -33.44 -13.47 15.23
C ALA A 301 -32.31 -12.72 15.94
N ALA A 302 -32.27 -11.38 15.82
CA ALA A 302 -31.27 -10.57 16.50
C ALA A 302 -31.44 -10.56 18.05
N ARG A 303 -32.68 -10.64 18.56
CA ARG A 303 -32.94 -10.80 20.00
C ARG A 303 -32.52 -12.18 20.52
N GLU A 304 -32.72 -13.23 19.74
CA GLU A 304 -32.27 -14.58 20.10
C GLU A 304 -30.74 -14.65 20.16
N ILE A 305 -30.02 -14.03 19.21
CA ILE A 305 -28.56 -13.89 19.27
C ILE A 305 -28.13 -13.12 20.54
N MET A 306 -28.83 -12.04 20.88
CA MET A 306 -28.56 -11.30 22.13
C MET A 306 -28.71 -12.19 23.37
N ALA A 307 -29.73 -13.04 23.42
CA ALA A 307 -29.92 -13.98 24.52
C ALA A 307 -28.75 -14.99 24.60
N MET A 308 -28.33 -15.55 23.46
CA MET A 308 -27.16 -16.46 23.40
C MET A 308 -25.88 -15.78 23.90
N VAL A 309 -25.67 -14.51 23.54
CA VAL A 309 -24.53 -13.70 24.04
C VAL A 309 -24.60 -13.54 25.56
N GLN A 310 -25.77 -13.17 26.10
CA GLN A 310 -25.95 -13.00 27.54
C GLN A 310 -25.70 -14.31 28.30
N ASP A 311 -26.11 -15.45 27.75
CA ASP A 311 -25.88 -16.76 28.36
C ASP A 311 -24.40 -17.16 28.35
N ALA A 312 -23.69 -16.91 27.24
CA ALA A 312 -22.24 -17.13 27.16
C ALA A 312 -21.47 -16.23 28.15
N VAL A 313 -21.85 -14.94 28.26
CA VAL A 313 -21.25 -14.01 29.24
C VAL A 313 -21.49 -14.49 30.67
N LYS A 314 -22.72 -14.91 31.02
CA LYS A 314 -23.05 -15.47 32.34
C LYS A 314 -22.26 -16.75 32.65
N ALA A 315 -21.96 -17.55 31.63
CA ALA A 315 -21.12 -18.74 31.75
C ALA A 315 -19.61 -18.43 31.86
N GLY A 316 -19.22 -17.15 31.93
CA GLY A 316 -17.83 -16.72 32.03
C GLY A 316 -17.05 -16.82 30.72
N GLN A 317 -17.74 -16.92 29.58
CA GLN A 317 -17.11 -17.07 28.26
C GLN A 317 -16.86 -15.71 27.61
N THR A 318 -16.08 -14.84 28.27
CA THR A 318 -15.71 -13.54 27.73
C THR A 318 -14.25 -13.50 27.21
N PRO A 319 -13.96 -12.78 26.11
CA PRO A 319 -14.93 -12.11 25.22
C PRO A 319 -15.69 -13.09 24.30
N VAL A 320 -16.94 -12.75 23.96
CA VAL A 320 -17.78 -13.48 23.00
C VAL A 320 -17.63 -12.88 21.59
N GLY A 321 -17.36 -13.69 20.57
CA GLY A 321 -17.40 -13.27 19.18
C GLY A 321 -18.76 -13.58 18.54
N VAL A 322 -19.39 -12.59 17.91
CA VAL A 322 -20.62 -12.74 17.11
C VAL A 322 -20.31 -12.38 15.65
N VAL A 323 -20.26 -13.37 14.77
CA VAL A 323 -19.79 -13.20 13.39
C VAL A 323 -20.89 -13.56 12.39
N VAL A 324 -21.49 -12.54 11.79
CA VAL A 324 -22.60 -12.67 10.84
C VAL A 324 -22.17 -12.29 9.42
N ASN A 325 -22.82 -12.87 8.41
CA ASN A 325 -22.32 -12.80 7.03
C ASN A 325 -22.57 -11.45 6.34
N ARG A 326 -23.42 -10.58 6.89
CA ARG A 326 -23.77 -9.27 6.30
C ARG A 326 -23.61 -8.13 7.28
N VAL A 327 -23.19 -6.99 6.75
CA VAL A 327 -23.02 -5.73 7.50
C VAL A 327 -24.35 -5.28 8.13
N ALA A 328 -25.46 -5.37 7.39
CA ALA A 328 -26.79 -5.05 7.92
C ALA A 328 -27.17 -5.91 9.14
N SER A 329 -26.82 -7.20 9.11
CA SER A 329 -27.04 -8.13 10.23
C SER A 329 -26.19 -7.75 11.44
N ALA A 330 -24.90 -7.41 11.23
CA ALA A 330 -24.00 -7.00 12.30
C ALA A 330 -24.47 -5.70 12.97
N LEU A 331 -24.90 -4.72 12.17
CA LEU A 331 -25.46 -3.47 12.68
C LEU A 331 -26.74 -3.69 13.49
N ALA A 332 -27.64 -4.57 13.05
CA ALA A 332 -28.87 -4.89 13.77
C ALA A 332 -28.61 -5.56 15.13
N VAL A 333 -27.66 -6.51 15.18
CA VAL A 333 -27.26 -7.17 16.44
C VAL A 333 -26.57 -6.17 17.38
N HIS A 334 -25.69 -5.32 16.85
CA HIS A 334 -24.99 -4.30 17.61
C HIS A 334 -25.95 -3.27 18.23
N ASP A 335 -26.89 -2.73 17.45
CA ASP A 335 -27.88 -1.77 17.94
C ASP A 335 -28.76 -2.36 19.05
N LEU A 336 -29.17 -3.63 18.91
CA LEU A 336 -29.94 -4.31 19.95
C LEU A 336 -29.13 -4.58 21.21
N LEU A 337 -27.86 -4.99 21.09
CA LEU A 337 -26.99 -5.19 22.25
C LEU A 337 -26.74 -3.88 22.99
N GLN A 338 -26.48 -2.78 22.28
CA GLN A 338 -26.29 -1.45 22.89
C GLN A 338 -27.53 -0.98 23.66
N LYS A 339 -28.74 -1.25 23.16
CA LYS A 339 -30.00 -0.82 23.78
C LYS A 339 -30.50 -1.79 24.85
N GLY A 340 -30.33 -3.09 24.63
CA GLY A 340 -30.92 -4.18 25.42
C GLY A 340 -29.98 -4.77 26.48
N ALA A 341 -28.67 -4.51 26.37
CA ALA A 341 -27.65 -4.95 27.32
C ALA A 341 -26.57 -3.85 27.51
N PRO A 342 -26.95 -2.64 27.98
CA PRO A 342 -26.05 -1.49 28.08
C PRO A 342 -24.89 -1.70 29.08
N GLU A 343 -24.97 -2.71 29.95
CA GLU A 343 -23.90 -3.14 30.84
C GLU A 343 -22.74 -3.83 30.12
N LEU A 344 -22.97 -4.36 28.92
CA LEU A 344 -21.94 -5.04 28.12
C LEU A 344 -21.16 -4.02 27.29
N ARG A 345 -19.83 -4.16 27.29
CA ARG A 345 -18.98 -3.40 26.36
C ARG A 345 -18.95 -4.13 25.02
N VAL A 346 -19.72 -3.60 24.08
CA VAL A 346 -19.91 -4.18 22.74
C VAL A 346 -19.05 -3.41 21.74
N GLN A 347 -18.23 -4.13 20.97
CA GLN A 347 -17.42 -3.56 19.91
C GLN A 347 -17.88 -4.05 18.53
N LEU A 348 -18.07 -3.12 17.58
CA LEU A 348 -18.43 -3.43 16.19
C LEU A 348 -17.20 -3.47 15.27
N ILE A 349 -17.00 -4.59 14.57
CA ILE A 349 -15.89 -4.82 13.63
C ILE A 349 -16.44 -5.19 12.25
N VAL A 350 -16.57 -4.20 11.37
CA VAL A 350 -17.07 -4.39 10.00
C VAL A 350 -16.19 -3.66 8.99
N GLY A 351 -16.04 -4.23 7.80
CA GLY A 351 -15.15 -3.70 6.76
C GLY A 351 -15.43 -2.26 6.27
N PRO A 352 -16.69 -1.83 6.07
CA PRO A 352 -17.01 -0.50 5.49
C PRO A 352 -16.92 0.70 6.46
N ARG A 353 -15.91 0.76 7.33
CA ARG A 353 -15.65 1.90 8.25
C ARG A 353 -14.32 2.57 7.94
N ARG A 354 -14.11 3.83 8.36
CA ARG A 354 -12.76 4.42 8.36
C ARG A 354 -11.91 3.71 9.42
N ARG A 355 -10.60 3.72 9.22
CA ARG A 355 -9.69 2.95 10.07
C ARG A 355 -9.58 3.45 11.49
N TRP A 356 -9.41 4.76 11.64
CA TRP A 356 -9.23 5.36 12.95
C TRP A 356 -10.47 5.15 13.83
N GLU A 357 -11.67 5.13 13.23
CA GLU A 357 -12.92 4.82 13.94
C GLU A 357 -12.88 3.41 14.55
N GLN A 358 -12.24 2.44 13.88
CA GLN A 358 -12.05 1.09 14.42
C GLN A 358 -11.00 1.06 15.54
N THR A 359 -9.91 1.83 15.40
CA THR A 359 -8.83 1.90 16.39
C THR A 359 -9.29 2.59 17.69
N THR A 360 -10.05 3.69 17.60
CA THR A 360 -10.59 4.41 18.75
C THR A 360 -11.56 3.55 19.57
N ASP A 361 -12.36 2.70 18.93
CA ASP A 361 -13.25 1.79 19.67
C ASP A 361 -12.46 0.72 20.46
N ARG A 362 -11.22 0.38 20.06
CA ARG A 362 -10.36 -0.59 20.77
C ARG A 362 -9.71 -0.02 22.03
N SER A 363 -9.55 1.29 22.15
CA SER A 363 -8.89 1.92 23.31
C SER A 363 -9.77 2.02 24.56
N LYS A 364 -11.07 1.72 24.45
CA LYS A 364 -12.08 1.80 25.53
C LYS A 364 -12.04 0.61 26.53
N GLY A 365 -10.91 -0.09 26.62
CA GLY A 365 -10.73 -1.29 27.46
C GLY A 365 -11.20 -2.59 26.78
N ALA A 366 -10.95 -3.73 27.43
CA ALA A 366 -11.21 -5.06 26.85
C ALA A 366 -12.72 -5.34 26.67
N PRO A 367 -13.28 -5.45 25.45
CA PRO A 367 -14.70 -5.67 25.22
C PRO A 367 -15.21 -7.00 25.79
N ASP A 368 -16.48 -7.04 26.16
CA ASP A 368 -17.15 -8.27 26.58
C ASP A 368 -17.70 -9.03 25.36
N VAL A 369 -18.08 -8.29 24.32
CA VAL A 369 -18.68 -8.81 23.07
C VAL A 369 -18.11 -8.11 21.85
N TYR A 370 -17.76 -8.89 20.84
CA TYR A 370 -17.41 -8.41 19.50
C TYR A 370 -18.52 -8.79 18.52
N VAL A 371 -19.14 -7.80 17.88
CA VAL A 371 -20.07 -8.03 16.77
C VAL A 371 -19.34 -7.72 15.46
N ALA A 372 -19.28 -8.67 14.55
CA ALA A 372 -18.46 -8.55 13.37
C ALA A 372 -19.05 -9.22 12.13
N THR A 373 -18.47 -8.86 10.98
CA THR A 373 -18.60 -9.64 9.74
C THR A 373 -17.31 -10.41 9.46
N GLN A 374 -17.08 -10.80 8.20
CA GLN A 374 -15.84 -11.44 7.74
C GLN A 374 -14.58 -10.62 8.05
N ALA A 375 -14.70 -9.34 8.42
CA ALA A 375 -13.58 -8.49 8.84
C ALA A 375 -12.75 -9.10 9.98
N ILE A 376 -13.35 -9.96 10.83
CA ILE A 376 -12.68 -10.59 11.98
C ILE A 376 -11.82 -11.80 11.64
N GLU A 377 -12.08 -12.40 10.47
CA GLU A 377 -11.33 -13.58 10.00
C GLU A 377 -9.86 -13.24 9.83
N VAL A 378 -9.50 -11.94 9.78
CA VAL A 378 -8.23 -11.48 9.24
C VAL A 378 -7.71 -10.26 9.98
N GLY A 379 -6.41 -10.26 10.30
CA GLY A 379 -5.67 -9.06 10.74
C GLY A 379 -6.12 -8.46 12.07
N LEU A 380 -6.60 -9.30 12.99
CA LEU A 380 -6.86 -8.89 14.35
C LEU A 380 -6.37 -9.99 15.30
N ASP A 381 -5.51 -9.65 16.26
CA ASP A 381 -5.14 -10.55 17.36
C ASP A 381 -6.28 -10.64 18.38
N LEU A 382 -7.32 -11.38 18.02
CA LEU A 382 -8.46 -11.66 18.89
C LEU A 382 -8.43 -13.12 19.38
N ASP A 383 -8.84 -13.30 20.63
CA ASP A 383 -8.92 -14.59 21.32
C ASP A 383 -10.26 -14.70 22.08
N PHE A 384 -11.30 -15.15 21.37
CA PHE A 384 -12.63 -15.35 21.94
C PHE A 384 -12.69 -16.58 22.83
N ALA A 385 -13.43 -16.46 23.92
CA ALA A 385 -13.78 -17.61 24.74
C ALA A 385 -14.87 -18.46 24.07
N ALA A 386 -15.82 -17.82 23.37
CA ALA A 386 -16.88 -18.49 22.61
C ALA A 386 -17.18 -17.72 21.31
N LEU A 387 -17.68 -18.44 20.31
CA LEU A 387 -18.07 -17.88 19.01
C LEU A 387 -19.51 -18.25 18.67
N ILE A 388 -20.29 -17.25 18.27
CA ILE A 388 -21.61 -17.40 17.65
C ILE A 388 -21.45 -16.91 16.22
N THR A 389 -21.74 -17.74 15.22
CA THR A 389 -21.50 -17.37 13.83
C THR A 389 -22.53 -17.90 12.87
N ASP A 390 -22.84 -17.13 11.82
CA ASP A 390 -23.59 -17.64 10.67
C ASP A 390 -22.80 -18.77 9.98
N LEU A 391 -23.51 -19.78 9.48
CA LEU A 391 -22.98 -20.75 8.52
C LEU A 391 -22.30 -20.01 7.35
N ALA A 392 -21.07 -20.42 7.04
CA ALA A 392 -20.23 -19.84 5.99
C ALA A 392 -19.44 -20.98 5.30
N PRO A 393 -18.73 -20.71 4.19
CA PRO A 393 -17.83 -21.70 3.59
C PRO A 393 -16.83 -22.24 4.61
N GLY A 394 -16.45 -23.51 4.45
CA GLY A 394 -15.61 -24.23 5.42
C GLY A 394 -14.30 -23.53 5.73
N ALA A 395 -13.65 -22.95 4.71
CA ALA A 395 -12.43 -22.15 4.88
C ALA A 395 -12.66 -20.92 5.78
N ALA A 396 -13.76 -20.17 5.56
CA ALA A 396 -14.13 -19.03 6.39
C ALA A 396 -14.42 -19.46 7.84
N LEU A 397 -15.16 -20.56 8.04
CA LEU A 397 -15.42 -21.11 9.38
C LEU A 397 -14.13 -21.53 10.10
N ALA A 398 -13.19 -22.16 9.40
CA ALA A 398 -11.88 -22.50 9.94
C ALA A 398 -11.10 -21.25 10.40
N GLN A 399 -11.15 -20.16 9.63
CA GLN A 399 -10.52 -18.90 10.01
C GLN A 399 -11.18 -18.24 11.22
N ARG A 400 -12.53 -18.23 11.28
CA ARG A 400 -13.29 -17.73 12.44
C ARG A 400 -12.96 -18.54 13.70
N ALA A 401 -12.95 -19.87 13.59
CA ALA A 401 -12.55 -20.77 14.68
C ALA A 401 -11.10 -20.56 15.11
N GLY A 402 -10.22 -20.14 14.20
CA GLY A 402 -8.84 -19.71 14.49
C GLY A 402 -8.73 -18.52 15.45
N ARG A 403 -9.83 -17.80 15.71
CA ARG A 403 -9.92 -16.72 16.72
C ARG A 403 -10.52 -17.19 18.05
N VAL A 404 -10.98 -18.43 18.14
CA VAL A 404 -11.58 -19.02 19.35
C VAL A 404 -10.54 -19.82 20.10
N ASN A 405 -10.34 -19.49 21.38
CA ASN A 405 -9.28 -20.06 22.22
C ASN A 405 -7.94 -20.14 21.47
N ARG A 406 -7.62 -19.08 20.72
CA ARG A 406 -6.46 -18.95 19.83
C ARG A 406 -5.15 -19.19 20.56
N ARG A 407 -5.07 -18.77 21.84
CA ARG A 407 -3.88 -18.93 22.67
C ARG A 407 -3.80 -20.30 23.36
N GLY A 408 -4.87 -21.10 23.34
CA GLY A 408 -4.93 -22.41 23.99
C GLY A 408 -4.97 -22.36 25.52
N LEU A 409 -5.22 -21.18 26.11
CA LEU A 409 -5.21 -20.95 27.57
C LEU A 409 -6.47 -21.47 28.26
N ARG A 410 -7.56 -21.67 27.52
CA ARG A 410 -8.82 -22.24 28.03
C ARG A 410 -8.86 -23.74 27.70
N ASP A 411 -9.57 -24.51 28.51
CA ASP A 411 -9.70 -25.95 28.26
C ASP A 411 -10.44 -26.26 26.95
N MET A 412 -11.35 -25.38 26.55
CA MET A 412 -12.09 -25.45 25.29
C MET A 412 -12.55 -24.06 24.84
N GLY A 413 -13.03 -23.97 23.60
CA GLY A 413 -13.71 -22.78 23.09
C GLY A 413 -14.93 -23.15 22.23
N PRO A 414 -16.16 -23.08 22.76
CA PRO A 414 -17.35 -23.51 22.04
C PRO A 414 -17.67 -22.62 20.84
N VAL A 415 -18.19 -23.25 19.79
CA VAL A 415 -18.61 -22.59 18.54
C VAL A 415 -20.06 -22.94 18.23
N HIS A 416 -20.92 -21.93 18.26
CA HIS A 416 -22.33 -22.02 17.87
C HIS A 416 -22.49 -21.55 16.43
N VAL A 417 -22.94 -22.45 15.55
CA VAL A 417 -23.17 -22.13 14.13
C VAL A 417 -24.65 -22.01 13.87
N LEU A 418 -25.09 -20.82 13.48
CA LEU A 418 -26.44 -20.48 13.10
C LEU A 418 -26.68 -20.96 11.67
N CYS A 419 -27.71 -21.77 11.45
CA CYS A 419 -28.00 -22.33 10.13
C CYS A 419 -29.26 -21.67 9.52
N PRO A 420 -29.33 -21.53 8.19
CA PRO A 420 -30.52 -20.99 7.53
C PRO A 420 -31.73 -21.92 7.74
N PRO A 421 -32.96 -21.37 7.81
CA PRO A 421 -34.16 -22.17 8.02
C PRO A 421 -34.51 -22.98 6.77
N GLY A 422 -34.93 -24.24 6.98
CA GLY A 422 -35.39 -25.17 5.93
C GLY A 422 -34.31 -26.12 5.39
N GLU A 423 -34.70 -27.09 4.56
CA GLU A 423 -33.81 -28.15 4.06
C GLU A 423 -32.81 -27.70 2.97
N LYS A 424 -33.07 -26.59 2.26
CA LYS A 424 -32.21 -26.09 1.18
C LYS A 424 -31.89 -24.61 1.34
N VAL A 425 -30.63 -24.27 1.10
CA VAL A 425 -30.15 -22.89 1.18
C VAL A 425 -30.53 -22.14 -0.11
N THR A 426 -31.32 -21.08 0.00
CA THR A 426 -31.63 -20.21 -1.15
C THR A 426 -30.48 -19.23 -1.43
N GLU A 427 -30.34 -18.74 -2.67
CA GLU A 427 -29.37 -17.67 -2.99
C GLU A 427 -29.52 -16.46 -2.07
N LYS A 428 -30.78 -16.04 -1.82
CA LYS A 428 -31.09 -14.92 -0.93
C LYS A 428 -30.54 -15.12 0.48
N PHE A 429 -30.47 -16.35 1.00
CA PHE A 429 -29.92 -16.62 2.32
C PHE A 429 -28.41 -16.85 2.27
N ALA A 430 -27.90 -17.44 1.18
CA ALA A 430 -26.49 -17.74 1.01
C ALA A 430 -25.59 -16.51 0.88
N LEU A 431 -26.07 -15.39 0.30
CA LEU A 431 -25.23 -14.23 0.05
C LEU A 431 -24.51 -13.75 1.34
N PRO A 432 -23.20 -13.46 1.26
CA PRO A 432 -22.42 -13.25 0.03
C PRO A 432 -21.86 -14.51 -0.62
N TYR A 433 -22.14 -15.70 -0.09
CA TYR A 433 -21.60 -16.97 -0.56
C TYR A 433 -22.56 -17.70 -1.52
N ARG A 434 -22.06 -18.78 -2.14
CA ARG A 434 -22.89 -19.67 -2.95
C ARG A 434 -23.62 -20.69 -2.07
N PRO A 435 -24.88 -21.06 -2.41
CA PRO A 435 -25.60 -22.11 -1.70
C PRO A 435 -24.82 -23.43 -1.57
N SER A 436 -24.15 -23.86 -2.65
CA SER A 436 -23.37 -25.09 -2.69
C SER A 436 -22.23 -25.12 -1.67
N ASP A 437 -21.57 -23.98 -1.46
CA ASP A 437 -20.47 -23.88 -0.49
C ASP A 437 -21.01 -23.99 0.95
N LEU A 438 -22.18 -23.42 1.23
CA LEU A 438 -22.84 -23.53 2.53
C LEU A 438 -23.35 -24.95 2.78
N GLU A 439 -23.92 -25.61 1.78
CA GLU A 439 -24.40 -27.01 1.87
C GLU A 439 -23.23 -27.99 2.11
N ALA A 440 -22.12 -27.83 1.38
CA ALA A 440 -20.90 -28.61 1.59
C ALA A 440 -20.35 -28.39 3.01
N SER A 441 -20.38 -27.15 3.49
CA SER A 441 -19.91 -26.78 4.84
C SER A 441 -20.81 -27.31 5.94
N ALA A 442 -22.13 -27.30 5.76
CA ALA A 442 -23.07 -27.91 6.69
C ALA A 442 -22.84 -29.41 6.83
N THR A 443 -22.62 -30.11 5.70
CA THR A 443 -22.32 -31.55 5.68
C THR A 443 -20.99 -31.87 6.38
N TRP A 444 -19.98 -31.02 6.21
CA TRP A 444 -18.71 -31.14 6.92
C TRP A 444 -18.89 -30.88 8.43
N LEU A 445 -19.60 -29.82 8.81
CA LEU A 445 -19.84 -29.47 10.20
C LEU A 445 -20.67 -30.51 10.96
N ASP A 446 -21.59 -31.23 10.31
CA ASP A 446 -22.35 -32.31 10.94
C ASP A 446 -21.40 -33.41 11.47
N ARG A 447 -20.41 -33.79 10.66
CA ARG A 447 -19.34 -34.71 11.10
C ARG A 447 -18.46 -34.09 12.19
N ARG A 448 -18.13 -32.81 12.08
CA ARG A 448 -17.31 -32.10 13.09
C ARG A 448 -18.05 -31.93 14.42
N ALA A 449 -19.36 -31.74 14.43
CA ALA A 449 -20.17 -31.60 15.65
C ALA A 449 -20.23 -32.91 16.47
N ALA A 450 -20.08 -34.06 15.81
CA ALA A 450 -19.94 -35.36 16.47
C ALA A 450 -18.53 -35.62 17.05
N ASP A 451 -17.51 -34.86 16.63
CA ASP A 451 -16.14 -34.93 17.14
C ASP A 451 -15.99 -34.01 18.36
N PRO A 452 -15.58 -34.52 19.55
CA PRO A 452 -15.35 -33.68 20.72
C PRO A 452 -14.33 -32.56 20.51
N ASN A 453 -13.37 -32.75 19.59
CA ASN A 453 -12.40 -31.71 19.23
C ASN A 453 -13.00 -30.64 18.30
N GLY A 454 -14.14 -30.94 17.69
CA GLY A 454 -14.89 -30.07 16.79
C GLY A 454 -14.03 -29.54 15.64
N ILE A 455 -13.85 -28.22 15.62
CA ILE A 455 -13.07 -27.49 14.61
C ILE A 455 -11.76 -26.93 15.16
N ALA A 456 -11.12 -27.66 16.08
CA ALA A 456 -9.73 -27.39 16.46
C ALA A 456 -8.79 -27.53 15.25
N PRO A 457 -7.68 -26.77 15.17
CA PRO A 457 -6.76 -26.83 14.03
C PRO A 457 -6.29 -28.24 13.64
N THR A 458 -5.99 -29.11 14.62
CA THR A 458 -5.65 -30.52 14.33
C THR A 458 -6.80 -31.33 13.77
N ALA A 459 -8.02 -31.09 14.22
CA ALA A 459 -9.21 -31.76 13.70
C ALA A 459 -9.48 -31.35 12.24
N ILE A 460 -9.27 -30.06 11.92
CA ILE A 460 -9.37 -29.55 10.54
C ILE A 460 -8.25 -30.14 9.67
N LEU A 461 -7.01 -30.25 10.16
CA LEU A 461 -5.93 -30.90 9.39
C LEU A 461 -6.24 -32.37 9.08
N ALA A 462 -6.95 -33.07 9.96
CA ALA A 462 -7.33 -34.47 9.79
C ALA A 462 -8.57 -34.67 8.89
N ASP A 463 -9.55 -33.78 8.96
CA ASP A 463 -10.73 -33.72 8.08
C ASP A 463 -10.87 -32.30 7.52
N PRO A 464 -10.12 -31.99 6.43
CA PRO A 464 -10.06 -30.66 5.86
C PRO A 464 -11.42 -30.06 5.54
N ALA A 465 -11.55 -28.76 5.80
CA ALA A 465 -12.71 -28.01 5.39
C ALA A 465 -12.90 -28.09 3.87
N PRO A 466 -14.14 -28.16 3.37
CA PRO A 466 -14.41 -28.19 1.94
C PRO A 466 -13.84 -26.95 1.26
N ALA A 467 -13.14 -27.16 0.14
CA ALA A 467 -12.64 -26.07 -0.68
C ALA A 467 -13.80 -25.34 -1.36
N GLU A 468 -13.73 -24.01 -1.41
CA GLU A 468 -14.67 -23.20 -2.18
C GLU A 468 -14.56 -23.55 -3.66
N ALA A 469 -15.71 -23.63 -4.33
CA ALA A 469 -15.75 -23.80 -5.77
C ALA A 469 -15.02 -22.63 -6.44
N PRO A 470 -14.12 -22.86 -7.40
CA PRO A 470 -13.43 -21.78 -8.07
C PRO A 470 -14.46 -20.84 -8.72
N SER A 471 -14.18 -19.55 -8.68
CA SER A 471 -15.04 -18.54 -9.28
C SER A 471 -15.04 -18.61 -10.80
N ARG A 472 -14.00 -19.22 -11.41
CA ARG A 472 -13.90 -19.51 -12.85
C ARG A 472 -13.32 -20.89 -13.14
N PRO A 473 -13.58 -21.48 -14.31
CA PRO A 473 -13.09 -22.81 -14.66
C PRO A 473 -11.60 -22.86 -15.01
N VAL A 474 -11.01 -21.75 -15.48
CA VAL A 474 -9.61 -21.69 -15.97
C VAL A 474 -8.97 -20.37 -15.56
N PHE A 475 -7.75 -20.44 -15.03
CA PHE A 475 -6.90 -19.29 -14.73
C PHE A 475 -6.13 -18.84 -15.97
N SER A 476 -5.92 -17.52 -16.13
CA SER A 476 -5.23 -16.95 -17.28
C SER A 476 -3.73 -17.00 -17.07
N GLU A 477 -2.97 -17.41 -18.07
CA GLU A 477 -1.51 -17.25 -18.08
C GLU A 477 -1.13 -15.95 -18.81
N ILE A 478 -0.04 -15.33 -18.36
CA ILE A 478 0.54 -14.18 -19.06
C ILE A 478 1.52 -14.69 -20.12
N GLU A 479 1.20 -14.40 -21.39
CA GLU A 479 2.06 -14.75 -22.53
C GLU A 479 3.19 -13.74 -22.71
N PRO A 480 4.37 -14.14 -23.23
CA PRO A 480 5.49 -13.23 -23.48
C PRO A 480 5.09 -12.01 -24.33
N SER A 481 4.31 -12.22 -25.39
CA SER A 481 3.83 -11.14 -26.26
C SER A 481 2.89 -10.17 -25.55
N ARG A 482 2.07 -10.66 -24.60
CA ARG A 482 1.20 -9.82 -23.78
C ARG A 482 2.01 -9.03 -22.76
N ALA A 483 2.99 -9.67 -22.13
CA ALA A 483 3.90 -9.02 -21.19
C ALA A 483 4.73 -7.91 -21.89
N ALA A 484 5.18 -8.16 -23.12
CA ALA A 484 5.86 -7.15 -23.95
C ALA A 484 4.94 -5.96 -24.32
N LEU A 485 3.65 -6.20 -24.56
CA LEU A 485 2.69 -5.09 -24.71
C LEU A 485 2.57 -4.28 -23.42
N PHE A 486 2.61 -4.92 -22.25
CA PHE A 486 2.53 -4.23 -20.97
C PHE A 486 3.84 -3.50 -20.62
N SER A 487 5.01 -3.98 -21.06
CA SER A 487 6.30 -3.30 -20.83
C SER A 487 6.41 -1.95 -21.56
N ARG A 488 5.53 -1.68 -22.54
CA ARG A 488 5.31 -0.37 -23.17
C ARG A 488 4.56 0.55 -22.22
N THR A 489 5.30 1.15 -21.29
CA THR A 489 4.74 1.97 -20.19
C THR A 489 4.56 3.43 -20.58
N SER A 490 5.33 3.93 -21.55
CA SER A 490 5.40 5.33 -21.96
C SER A 490 4.45 5.72 -23.09
N GLU A 491 3.94 4.73 -23.82
CA GLU A 491 3.01 4.89 -24.92
C GLU A 491 1.59 5.09 -24.39
N ARG A 492 0.83 5.99 -25.04
CA ARG A 492 -0.61 6.07 -24.83
C ARG A 492 -1.30 4.97 -25.62
N LEU A 493 -1.81 3.96 -24.94
CA LEU A 493 -2.60 2.90 -25.58
C LEU A 493 -3.99 3.41 -25.93
N VAL A 494 -4.57 2.90 -27.02
CA VAL A 494 -5.98 3.20 -27.39
C VAL A 494 -6.94 2.64 -26.33
N VAL A 495 -6.58 1.49 -25.76
CA VAL A 495 -7.29 0.84 -24.66
C VAL A 495 -6.25 0.39 -23.64
N GLU A 496 -6.35 0.91 -22.42
CA GLU A 496 -5.51 0.41 -21.32
C GLU A 496 -5.92 -1.04 -20.97
N PRO A 497 -4.95 -1.92 -20.68
CA PRO A 497 -5.23 -3.31 -20.43
C PRO A 497 -5.95 -3.49 -19.09
N ASP A 498 -7.08 -4.17 -19.12
CA ASP A 498 -7.75 -4.64 -17.91
C ASP A 498 -6.95 -5.83 -17.33
N LEU A 499 -6.33 -5.63 -16.17
CA LEU A 499 -5.52 -6.64 -15.52
C LEU A 499 -6.35 -7.69 -14.78
N THR A 500 -7.67 -7.51 -14.65
CA THR A 500 -8.56 -8.38 -13.87
C THR A 500 -8.37 -9.86 -14.23
N LEU A 501 -8.20 -10.17 -15.51
CA LEU A 501 -7.97 -11.53 -16.01
C LEU A 501 -6.75 -12.22 -15.41
N TRP A 502 -5.70 -11.45 -15.07
CA TRP A 502 -4.43 -11.95 -14.52
C TRP A 502 -4.27 -11.71 -13.00
N LEU A 503 -5.19 -10.99 -12.35
CA LEU A 503 -5.05 -10.65 -10.93
C LEU A 503 -6.11 -11.28 -10.04
N ARG A 504 -7.35 -11.42 -10.52
CA ARG A 504 -8.50 -11.79 -9.67
C ARG A 504 -9.04 -13.16 -10.01
N ASP A 505 -9.39 -13.94 -8.99
CA ASP A 505 -10.00 -15.25 -9.17
C ASP A 505 -11.39 -15.13 -9.81
N GLY A 506 -12.18 -14.15 -9.36
CA GLY A 506 -13.49 -13.79 -9.94
C GLY A 506 -13.39 -12.68 -10.99
N LEU A 507 -14.23 -12.79 -12.03
CA LEU A 507 -14.41 -11.76 -13.06
C LEU A 507 -15.70 -10.96 -12.87
N ASP A 508 -16.45 -11.26 -11.80
CA ASP A 508 -17.53 -10.38 -11.38
C ASP A 508 -16.91 -8.99 -11.18
N PRO A 509 -17.52 -7.92 -11.71
CA PRO A 509 -17.02 -6.58 -11.51
C PRO A 509 -17.08 -6.31 -10.01
N ASP A 510 -15.98 -6.58 -9.32
CA ASP A 510 -15.79 -6.24 -7.92
C ASP A 510 -15.90 -4.73 -7.86
N ALA A 511 -17.09 -4.30 -7.47
CA ALA A 511 -17.60 -2.97 -7.68
C ALA A 511 -17.07 -2.02 -6.60
N ASP A 512 -15.90 -2.30 -6.04
CA ASP A 512 -15.35 -1.54 -4.91
C ASP A 512 -15.09 -0.09 -5.33
N VAL A 513 -15.67 0.82 -4.55
CA VAL A 513 -15.48 2.27 -4.69
C VAL A 513 -15.15 2.84 -3.32
N THR A 514 -14.47 3.97 -3.34
CA THR A 514 -14.11 4.69 -2.12
C THR A 514 -15.00 5.91 -1.98
N VAL A 515 -15.62 6.09 -0.82
CA VAL A 515 -16.41 7.29 -0.51
C VAL A 515 -15.68 8.12 0.53
N VAL A 516 -15.57 9.43 0.31
CA VAL A 516 -14.91 10.36 1.24
C VAL A 516 -15.86 11.51 1.53
N GLY A 517 -16.18 11.73 2.81
CA GLY A 517 -16.86 12.95 3.23
C GLY A 517 -15.87 14.09 3.34
N ARG A 518 -16.14 15.19 2.62
CA ARG A 518 -15.30 16.39 2.60
C ARG A 518 -16.14 17.62 2.95
N ARG A 519 -15.58 18.53 3.74
CA ARG A 519 -16.08 19.88 3.91
C ARG A 519 -15.76 20.67 2.64
N LEU A 520 -16.79 20.95 1.86
CA LEU A 520 -16.68 21.61 0.56
C LEU A 520 -17.18 23.06 0.68
N PRO A 521 -16.52 24.02 0.00
CA PRO A 521 -16.95 25.41 -0.01
C PRO A 521 -18.36 25.53 -0.57
N ARG A 522 -19.17 26.40 0.06
CA ARG A 522 -20.52 26.72 -0.38
C ARG A 522 -20.56 28.09 -1.04
N VAL A 523 -21.52 28.25 -1.95
CA VAL A 523 -21.75 29.48 -2.72
C VAL A 523 -22.09 30.65 -1.80
N GLY A 524 -22.75 30.36 -0.66
CA GLY A 524 -23.07 31.30 0.41
C GLY A 524 -22.85 30.70 1.81
N GLU A 525 -23.28 31.44 2.83
CA GLU A 525 -23.05 31.14 4.26
C GLU A 525 -24.19 30.33 4.91
N GLY A 526 -25.28 30.11 4.17
CA GLY A 526 -26.43 29.31 4.57
C GLY A 526 -26.23 27.81 4.42
N VAL A 527 -26.97 27.06 5.24
CA VAL A 527 -27.02 25.59 5.19
C VAL A 527 -27.63 25.07 3.89
N ASP A 528 -28.56 25.84 3.31
CA ASP A 528 -29.29 25.48 2.09
C ASP A 528 -28.58 25.95 0.81
N ASP A 529 -27.47 26.69 0.94
CA ASP A 529 -26.72 27.20 -0.21
C ASP A 529 -25.98 26.09 -0.93
N GLY A 530 -25.92 26.19 -2.27
CA GLY A 530 -25.27 25.20 -3.12
C GLY A 530 -23.77 25.07 -2.85
N ILE A 531 -23.17 23.99 -3.35
CA ILE A 531 -21.71 23.79 -3.29
C ILE A 531 -21.04 24.54 -4.44
N ASP A 532 -19.97 25.27 -4.14
CA ASP A 532 -19.15 25.90 -5.16
C ASP A 532 -18.29 24.83 -5.85
N ILE A 533 -18.69 24.45 -7.07
CA ILE A 533 -18.04 23.38 -7.84
C ILE A 533 -16.59 23.74 -8.18
N GLY A 534 -16.32 24.99 -8.58
CA GLY A 534 -15.01 25.42 -9.04
C GLY A 534 -14.00 25.41 -7.90
N GLU A 535 -14.37 26.01 -6.78
CA GLU A 535 -13.52 26.05 -5.58
C GLU A 535 -13.41 24.68 -4.90
N SER A 536 -14.44 23.84 -4.98
CA SER A 536 -14.36 22.45 -4.54
C SER A 536 -13.32 21.65 -5.33
N ILE A 537 -13.29 21.78 -6.66
CA ILE A 537 -12.27 21.12 -7.49
C ILE A 537 -10.87 21.65 -7.17
N ALA A 538 -10.72 22.95 -6.96
CA ALA A 538 -9.45 23.56 -6.58
C ALA A 538 -8.95 23.00 -5.24
N LEU A 539 -9.82 22.99 -4.21
CA LEU A 539 -9.51 22.41 -2.90
C LEU A 539 -9.13 20.93 -3.01
N LEU A 540 -9.91 20.11 -3.73
CA LEU A 540 -9.64 18.67 -3.91
C LEU A 540 -8.39 18.37 -4.74
N THR A 541 -7.94 19.31 -5.57
CA THR A 541 -6.69 19.19 -6.32
C THR A 541 -5.48 19.43 -5.43
N ILE A 542 -5.59 20.41 -4.51
CA ILE A 542 -4.50 20.79 -3.59
C ILE A 542 -4.45 19.87 -2.37
N ALA A 543 -5.61 19.46 -1.87
CA ALA A 543 -5.80 18.52 -0.76
C ALA A 543 -6.57 17.28 -1.24
N PRO A 544 -5.94 16.41 -2.05
CA PRO A 544 -6.58 15.18 -2.51
C PRO A 544 -6.91 14.27 -1.32
N PRO A 545 -8.02 13.49 -1.37
CA PRO A 545 -8.36 12.57 -0.31
C PRO A 545 -7.25 11.61 0.06
N GLN A 546 -7.09 11.45 1.36
CA GLN A 546 -6.13 10.60 2.01
C GLN A 546 -6.79 9.30 2.48
N PRO A 547 -5.98 8.26 2.73
CA PRO A 547 -6.50 6.91 2.94
C PRO A 547 -7.27 6.72 4.24
N HIS A 548 -6.96 7.53 5.25
CA HIS A 548 -7.63 7.49 6.54
C HIS A 548 -9.04 8.12 6.49
N GLU A 549 -9.38 8.79 5.38
CA GLU A 549 -10.65 9.47 5.13
C GLU A 549 -11.67 8.59 4.40
N ALA A 550 -11.19 7.48 3.82
CA ALA A 550 -11.93 6.59 2.96
C ALA A 550 -12.90 5.68 3.72
N TYR A 551 -14.18 5.73 3.33
CA TYR A 551 -15.15 4.65 3.56
C TYR A 551 -15.10 3.65 2.39
N PRO A 552 -14.73 2.39 2.64
CA PRO A 552 -14.86 1.34 1.62
C PRO A 552 -16.33 1.06 1.32
N SER A 553 -16.73 1.02 0.06
CA SER A 553 -18.09 0.67 -0.36
C SER A 553 -18.09 -0.08 -1.69
N THR A 554 -19.26 -0.50 -2.16
CA THR A 554 -19.43 -1.11 -3.49
C THR A 554 -20.40 -0.28 -4.34
N ILE A 555 -20.27 -0.30 -5.67
CA ILE A 555 -21.20 0.34 -6.61
C ILE A 555 -22.61 -0.19 -6.36
N THR A 556 -22.76 -1.49 -6.13
CA THR A 556 -24.07 -2.11 -5.84
C THR A 556 -24.72 -1.53 -4.58
N ARG A 557 -23.92 -1.17 -3.57
CA ARG A 557 -24.42 -0.51 -2.35
C ARG A 557 -24.65 0.98 -2.57
N LEU A 558 -23.69 1.66 -3.20
CA LEU A 558 -23.65 3.11 -3.30
C LEU A 558 -24.60 3.65 -4.37
N ALA A 559 -24.66 3.02 -5.55
CA ALA A 559 -25.45 3.52 -6.67
C ALA A 559 -26.95 3.67 -6.34
N PRO A 560 -27.62 2.74 -5.63
CA PRO A 560 -28.99 2.95 -5.18
C PRO A 560 -29.13 4.14 -4.22
N MET A 561 -28.15 4.37 -3.34
CA MET A 561 -28.16 5.49 -2.39
C MET A 561 -28.04 6.84 -3.11
N LEU A 562 -27.17 6.92 -4.13
CA LEU A 562 -26.98 8.11 -4.96
C LEU A 562 -28.17 8.40 -5.90
N ARG A 563 -29.08 7.43 -6.09
CA ARG A 563 -30.36 7.64 -6.81
C ARG A 563 -31.52 7.97 -5.86
N GLY A 564 -31.30 7.82 -4.56
CA GLY A 564 -32.34 7.98 -3.55
C GLY A 564 -32.67 9.45 -3.26
N ARG A 565 -33.81 9.67 -2.61
CA ARG A 565 -34.24 11.02 -2.17
C ARG A 565 -33.29 11.70 -1.18
N ARG A 566 -32.38 10.93 -0.56
CA ARG A 566 -31.36 11.40 0.36
C ARG A 566 -29.99 11.56 -0.31
N SER A 567 -29.90 11.52 -1.64
CA SER A 567 -28.63 11.72 -2.35
C SER A 567 -28.03 13.11 -2.04
N PRO A 568 -26.69 13.26 -2.00
CA PRO A 568 -26.07 14.58 -1.95
C PRO A 568 -26.43 15.40 -3.20
N SER A 569 -26.42 16.73 -3.08
CA SER A 569 -26.74 17.66 -4.18
C SER A 569 -25.69 17.61 -5.30
N VAL A 570 -24.42 17.43 -4.96
CA VAL A 570 -23.32 17.21 -5.89
C VAL A 570 -22.31 16.25 -5.26
N MET A 571 -21.60 15.50 -6.11
CA MET A 571 -20.47 14.67 -5.73
C MET A 571 -19.33 14.86 -6.73
N PHE A 572 -18.11 14.51 -6.35
CA PHE A 572 -16.93 14.65 -7.19
C PHE A 572 -16.26 13.29 -7.37
N ILE A 573 -16.07 12.87 -8.62
CA ILE A 573 -15.46 11.58 -8.96
C ILE A 573 -14.05 11.85 -9.48
N ARG A 574 -13.05 11.15 -8.92
CA ARG A 574 -11.68 11.23 -9.42
C ARG A 574 -11.52 10.39 -10.69
N ARG A 575 -11.15 11.03 -11.80
CA ARG A 575 -10.80 10.43 -13.10
C ARG A 575 -9.30 10.58 -13.38
N GLU A 576 -8.81 9.99 -14.47
CA GLU A 576 -7.39 10.10 -14.87
C GLU A 576 -6.96 11.55 -15.13
N ASP A 577 -7.83 12.36 -15.72
CA ASP A 577 -7.56 13.76 -16.09
C ASP A 577 -7.91 14.79 -15.01
N GLY A 578 -8.41 14.37 -13.83
CA GLY A 578 -8.76 15.27 -12.73
C GLY A 578 -10.09 14.93 -12.03
N TRP A 579 -10.72 15.95 -11.44
CA TRP A 579 -12.00 15.81 -10.72
C TRP A 579 -13.18 16.16 -11.62
N GLU A 580 -14.17 15.27 -11.67
CA GLU A 580 -15.43 15.47 -12.37
C GLU A 580 -16.55 15.70 -11.34
N ALA A 581 -17.26 16.83 -11.43
CA ALA A 581 -18.44 17.08 -10.63
C ALA A 581 -19.67 16.44 -11.28
N VAL A 582 -20.46 15.70 -10.50
CA VAL A 582 -21.66 15.01 -10.96
C VAL A 582 -22.83 15.35 -10.05
N SER A 583 -23.92 15.83 -10.63
CA SER A 583 -25.18 16.01 -9.93
C SER A 583 -26.14 14.84 -10.22
N PRO A 584 -26.86 14.32 -9.21
CA PRO A 584 -27.91 13.32 -9.44
C PRO A 584 -29.03 13.80 -10.38
N SER A 585 -29.21 15.12 -10.52
CA SER A 585 -30.17 15.70 -11.47
C SER A 585 -29.82 15.43 -12.93
N ASP A 586 -28.54 15.21 -13.22
CA ASP A 586 -28.00 15.12 -14.59
C ASP A 586 -28.00 13.67 -15.10
N GLY A 587 -28.41 12.71 -14.26
CA GLY A 587 -28.52 11.30 -14.59
C GLY A 587 -27.82 10.40 -13.57
N VAL A 588 -27.80 9.09 -13.87
CA VAL A 588 -27.12 8.12 -13.01
C VAL A 588 -25.61 8.23 -13.23
N PRO A 589 -24.79 8.49 -12.19
CA PRO A 589 -23.34 8.49 -12.33
C PRO A 589 -22.84 7.11 -12.79
N GLN A 590 -22.05 7.09 -13.86
CA GLN A 590 -21.30 5.91 -14.27
C GLN A 590 -20.09 5.73 -13.35
N LEU A 591 -20.29 4.98 -12.28
CA LEU A 591 -19.24 4.58 -11.36
C LEU A 591 -18.43 3.43 -11.94
N ARG A 592 -17.10 3.49 -11.77
CA ARG A 592 -16.17 2.41 -12.14
C ARG A 592 -15.48 1.86 -10.89
N PRO A 593 -15.12 0.57 -10.87
CA PRO A 593 -14.29 0.01 -9.81
C PRO A 593 -13.01 0.83 -9.58
N GLY A 594 -12.63 1.01 -8.31
CA GLY A 594 -11.43 1.73 -7.90
C GLY A 594 -11.59 3.26 -7.78
N GLU A 595 -12.72 3.83 -8.20
CA GLU A 595 -12.93 5.27 -8.16
C GLU A 595 -13.09 5.80 -6.72
N THR A 596 -12.61 7.03 -6.52
CA THR A 596 -12.84 7.80 -5.30
C THR A 596 -13.94 8.82 -5.57
N ILE A 597 -15.03 8.72 -4.80
CA ILE A 597 -16.17 9.62 -4.81
C ILE A 597 -16.10 10.48 -3.56
N VAL A 598 -15.93 11.78 -3.75
CA VAL A 598 -16.06 12.76 -2.69
C VAL A 598 -17.50 13.24 -2.62
N VAL A 599 -18.06 13.18 -1.42
CA VAL A 599 -19.40 13.65 -1.07
C VAL A 599 -19.29 14.73 -0.01
N PRO A 600 -20.31 15.60 0.12
CA PRO A 600 -20.35 16.58 1.20
C PRO A 600 -20.31 15.87 2.57
N HIS A 601 -19.51 16.38 3.50
CA HIS A 601 -19.36 15.78 4.84
C HIS A 601 -20.69 15.64 5.59
N ASP A 602 -21.63 16.55 5.36
CA ASP A 602 -22.95 16.59 6.01
C ASP A 602 -24.00 15.72 5.32
N TRP A 603 -23.59 14.85 4.39
CA TRP A 603 -24.49 13.85 3.82
C TRP A 603 -24.92 12.85 4.90
N ALA A 604 -26.22 12.80 5.24
CA ALA A 604 -26.76 11.86 6.22
C ALA A 604 -26.91 10.45 5.62
N ALA A 605 -25.87 9.64 5.75
CA ALA A 605 -25.78 8.31 5.14
C ALA A 605 -25.07 7.26 5.99
N THR A 606 -24.65 7.59 7.22
CA THR A 606 -23.93 6.66 8.09
C THR A 606 -24.80 6.13 9.24
N MET A 607 -24.51 4.90 9.66
CA MET A 607 -24.99 4.28 10.90
C MET A 607 -23.82 3.52 11.53
N SER A 608 -23.48 3.82 12.79
CA SER A 608 -22.29 3.30 13.47
C SER A 608 -21.02 3.43 12.61
N ALA A 609 -20.87 4.58 11.94
CA ALA A 609 -19.78 4.90 11.03
C ALA A 609 -19.64 3.97 9.81
N VAL A 610 -20.75 3.40 9.33
CA VAL A 610 -20.83 2.62 8.09
C VAL A 610 -21.78 3.33 7.14
N ILE A 611 -21.39 3.53 5.87
CA ILE A 611 -22.31 4.07 4.85
C ILE A 611 -23.33 3.01 4.46
N VAL A 612 -24.61 3.26 4.78
CA VAL A 612 -25.74 2.36 4.54
C VAL A 612 -27.02 3.13 4.18
N PRO A 613 -27.95 2.52 3.42
CA PRO A 613 -29.19 3.20 3.00
C PRO A 613 -30.04 3.74 4.15
N GLU A 614 -30.05 3.03 5.29
CA GLU A 614 -30.80 3.40 6.50
C GLU A 614 -30.06 4.41 7.38
N GLY A 615 -28.86 4.85 6.98
CA GLY A 615 -28.04 5.79 7.72
C GLY A 615 -28.73 7.14 7.94
N THR A 616 -28.53 7.69 9.13
CA THR A 616 -29.10 8.98 9.55
C THR A 616 -28.05 9.94 10.10
N SER A 617 -26.84 9.47 10.34
CA SER A 617 -25.70 10.29 10.77
C SER A 617 -24.91 10.80 9.57
N GLU A 618 -24.25 11.93 9.75
CA GLU A 618 -23.41 12.55 8.72
C GLU A 618 -22.19 11.67 8.37
N VAL A 619 -21.68 11.78 7.14
CA VAL A 619 -20.43 11.12 6.71
C VAL A 619 -19.22 11.71 7.44
N GLY A 620 -19.28 12.99 7.83
CA GLY A 620 -18.21 13.73 8.51
C GLY A 620 -16.97 13.96 7.64
N ASP A 621 -16.07 14.81 8.11
CA ASP A 621 -14.74 15.04 7.51
C ASP A 621 -13.67 14.69 8.57
N VAL A 622 -12.60 13.98 8.17
CA VAL A 622 -11.51 13.61 9.08
C VAL A 622 -10.53 14.77 9.30
N LEU A 623 -10.55 15.78 8.44
CA LEU A 623 -9.73 16.97 8.62
C LEU A 623 -10.20 17.83 9.80
N ASP A 624 -11.46 17.69 10.23
CA ASP A 624 -12.04 18.40 11.37
C ASP A 624 -11.67 17.71 12.71
N PRO A 625 -11.07 18.40 13.70
CA PRO A 625 -10.91 17.87 15.04
C PRO A 625 -12.28 17.69 15.72
N SER A 626 -12.55 16.48 16.22
CA SER A 626 -13.78 16.20 16.99
C SER A 626 -13.74 16.85 18.38
N PRO A 627 -14.80 17.54 18.83
CA PRO A 627 -14.88 18.11 20.18
C PRO A 627 -14.97 17.07 21.31
N GLU A 628 -15.44 15.85 21.01
CA GLU A 628 -15.80 14.86 22.02
C GLU A 628 -14.61 14.07 22.58
N ASP A 629 -13.43 14.19 21.97
CA ASP A 629 -12.21 13.54 22.45
C ASP A 629 -10.95 14.40 22.17
N PRO A 630 -10.55 15.26 23.12
CA PRO A 630 -9.32 16.06 23.01
C PRO A 630 -8.06 15.21 22.87
N ALA A 631 -8.10 13.93 23.28
CA ALA A 631 -6.99 13.02 23.06
C ALA A 631 -6.84 12.68 21.57
N LEU A 632 -7.90 12.57 20.77
CA LEU A 632 -7.77 12.49 19.31
C LEU A 632 -7.18 13.77 18.69
N GLY A 633 -7.41 14.92 19.33
CA GLY A 633 -6.74 16.19 19.00
C GLY A 633 -5.27 16.27 19.45
N ALA A 634 -4.86 15.50 20.47
CA ALA A 634 -3.54 15.60 21.12
C ALA A 634 -2.60 14.38 20.92
N THR A 635 -3.11 13.16 20.75
CA THR A 635 -2.32 11.93 20.50
C THR A 635 -1.94 11.77 19.03
N HIS A 636 -2.63 12.49 18.15
CA HIS A 636 -2.18 12.78 16.78
C HIS A 636 -1.87 14.27 16.65
N ALA A 637 -1.09 14.78 17.61
CA ALA A 637 -0.38 16.03 17.40
C ALA A 637 0.28 16.01 16.02
N VAL A 638 0.41 17.21 15.44
CA VAL A 638 1.04 17.63 14.17
C VAL A 638 2.47 17.05 13.96
N GLY A 639 2.93 16.11 14.78
CA GLY A 639 4.31 15.63 14.89
C GLY A 639 4.71 14.40 14.09
N THR A 640 3.84 13.56 13.50
CA THR A 640 4.35 12.31 12.87
C THR A 640 3.72 11.81 11.57
N GLN A 641 2.51 12.23 11.17
CA GLN A 641 1.94 11.91 9.85
C GLN A 641 1.20 13.13 9.28
N GLY A 642 1.40 13.43 7.99
CA GLY A 642 1.02 14.71 7.37
C GLY A 642 -0.48 14.97 7.37
N ARG A 643 -0.96 15.79 8.31
CA ARG A 643 -2.35 16.24 8.41
C ARG A 643 -2.54 17.59 7.69
N SER A 644 -3.71 17.75 7.08
CA SER A 644 -4.23 19.02 6.56
C SER A 644 -5.49 19.43 7.33
N VAL A 645 -5.77 20.74 7.42
CA VAL A 645 -7.01 21.28 8.00
C VAL A 645 -7.58 22.29 7.01
N ALA A 646 -8.82 22.08 6.57
CA ALA A 646 -9.51 22.94 5.64
C ALA A 646 -10.64 23.71 6.35
N VAL A 647 -10.63 25.04 6.18
CA VAL A 647 -11.68 25.94 6.64
C VAL A 647 -12.40 26.47 5.41
N THR A 648 -13.73 26.40 5.34
CA THR A 648 -14.50 26.77 4.14
C THR A 648 -15.65 27.72 4.47
N THR A 649 -16.20 28.36 3.45
CA THR A 649 -17.50 29.05 3.53
C THR A 649 -18.63 28.07 3.82
N GLY A 650 -19.75 28.60 4.34
CA GLY A 650 -20.96 27.83 4.61
C GLY A 650 -21.05 27.26 6.02
N ARG A 651 -20.83 25.95 6.17
CA ARG A 651 -21.13 25.22 7.43
C ARG A 651 -20.18 25.62 8.57
N PRO A 652 -20.68 25.85 9.81
CA PRO A 652 -19.85 26.07 10.98
C PRO A 652 -18.87 24.93 11.25
N LEU A 653 -17.74 25.27 11.87
CA LEU A 653 -16.75 24.32 12.35
C LEU A 653 -17.12 23.82 13.75
N ALA A 654 -16.99 22.52 13.99
CA ALA A 654 -17.23 21.96 15.30
C ALA A 654 -16.27 22.55 16.35
N GLY A 655 -16.80 23.03 17.48
CA GLY A 655 -16.00 23.62 18.55
C GLY A 655 -15.43 25.01 18.27
N VAL A 656 -15.69 25.61 17.10
CA VAL A 656 -15.23 26.97 16.75
C VAL A 656 -16.46 27.85 16.49
N ALA A 657 -16.51 29.01 17.15
CA ALA A 657 -17.61 29.95 16.93
C ALA A 657 -17.58 30.48 15.48
N ASP A 658 -18.74 30.56 14.84
CA ASP A 658 -18.83 30.78 13.39
C ASP A 658 -18.20 32.10 12.90
N HIS A 659 -18.28 33.16 13.72
CA HIS A 659 -17.61 34.43 13.42
C HIS A 659 -16.08 34.32 13.36
N LEU A 660 -15.46 33.36 14.07
CA LEU A 660 -14.02 33.11 14.01
C LEU A 660 -13.63 32.44 12.69
N ARG A 661 -14.49 31.54 12.19
CA ARG A 661 -14.38 30.93 10.86
C ARG A 661 -14.40 32.00 9.78
N GLN A 662 -15.44 32.84 9.78
CA GLN A 662 -15.59 33.96 8.83
C GLN A 662 -14.38 34.90 8.88
N SER A 663 -13.96 35.30 10.08
CA SER A 663 -12.79 36.17 10.28
C SER A 663 -11.50 35.61 9.70
N LEU A 664 -11.27 34.28 9.79
CA LEU A 664 -10.09 33.66 9.16
C LEU A 664 -10.18 33.71 7.62
N LEU A 665 -11.35 33.45 7.04
CA LEU A 665 -11.55 33.52 5.60
C LEU A 665 -11.39 34.94 5.07
N GLU A 666 -11.85 35.95 5.82
CA GLU A 666 -11.63 37.38 5.53
C GLU A 666 -10.15 37.77 5.61
N VAL A 667 -9.44 37.30 6.64
CA VAL A 667 -8.00 37.56 6.79
C VAL A 667 -7.22 36.98 5.63
N ALA A 668 -7.50 35.72 5.26
CA ALA A 668 -6.84 35.10 4.12
C ALA A 668 -7.15 35.84 2.82
N ALA A 669 -8.38 36.34 2.66
CA ALA A 669 -8.74 37.16 1.52
C ALA A 669 -7.96 38.48 1.49
N ALA A 670 -7.95 39.24 2.59
CA ALA A 670 -7.23 40.50 2.68
C ALA A 670 -5.73 40.34 2.36
N LEU A 671 -5.08 39.30 2.91
CA LEU A 671 -3.68 39.01 2.63
C LEU A 671 -3.42 38.71 1.14
N GLN A 672 -4.35 38.01 0.47
CA GLN A 672 -4.27 37.79 -0.98
C GLN A 672 -4.43 39.09 -1.79
N ASP A 673 -5.29 40.02 -1.35
CA ASP A 673 -5.48 41.32 -2.04
C ASP A 673 -4.27 42.23 -1.91
N GLU A 674 -3.54 42.12 -0.79
CA GLU A 674 -2.31 42.87 -0.52
C GLU A 674 -1.06 42.24 -1.16
N ASP A 675 -1.21 41.13 -1.89
CA ASP A 675 -0.11 40.31 -2.45
C ASP A 675 0.91 39.88 -1.37
N GLU A 676 0.45 39.76 -0.11
CA GLU A 676 1.28 39.28 1.00
C GLU A 676 1.36 37.75 0.96
N ALA A 677 2.54 37.21 1.26
CA ALA A 677 2.73 35.76 1.31
C ALA A 677 1.83 35.14 2.39
N LEU A 678 0.95 34.23 1.97
CA LEU A 678 0.08 33.47 2.87
C LEU A 678 0.91 32.44 3.65
N THR A 679 1.23 32.76 4.91
CA THR A 679 2.04 31.92 5.80
C THR A 679 1.37 31.87 7.17
N VAL A 680 1.74 30.86 7.99
CA VAL A 680 1.26 30.82 9.39
C VAL A 680 1.60 32.10 10.13
N ARG A 681 2.76 32.70 9.83
CA ARG A 681 3.22 33.95 10.45
C ARG A 681 2.34 35.15 10.09
N SER A 682 2.02 35.34 8.81
CA SER A 682 1.17 36.47 8.38
C SER A 682 -0.27 36.31 8.88
N VAL A 683 -0.82 35.10 8.81
CA VAL A 683 -2.14 34.78 9.38
C VAL A 683 -2.17 34.99 10.90
N ARG A 684 -1.13 34.54 11.62
CA ARG A 684 -0.98 34.76 13.07
C ARG A 684 -1.00 36.24 13.41
N HIS A 685 -0.21 37.06 12.72
CA HIS A 685 -0.14 38.49 12.97
C HIS A 685 -1.52 39.15 12.82
N ALA A 686 -2.21 38.89 11.70
CA ALA A 686 -3.53 39.44 11.43
C ALA A 686 -4.60 38.98 12.44
N LEU A 687 -4.55 37.71 12.90
CA LEU A 687 -5.49 37.19 13.90
C LEU A 687 -5.13 37.58 15.34
N GLN A 688 -3.86 37.86 15.64
CA GLN A 688 -3.43 38.37 16.94
C GLN A 688 -4.02 39.76 17.20
N ASP A 689 -4.04 40.63 16.19
CA ASP A 689 -4.66 41.96 16.28
C ASP A 689 -6.17 41.87 16.56
N ARG A 690 -6.82 40.78 16.13
CA ARG A 690 -8.23 40.48 16.40
C ARG A 690 -8.46 39.73 17.72
N GLY A 691 -7.40 39.30 18.43
CA GLY A 691 -7.48 38.49 19.65
C GLY A 691 -7.93 37.03 19.41
N GLN A 692 -7.77 36.50 18.20
CA GLN A 692 -8.35 35.22 17.77
C GLN A 692 -7.31 34.11 17.54
N TRP A 693 -6.01 34.44 17.57
CA TRP A 693 -4.95 33.48 17.27
C TRP A 693 -4.92 32.26 18.21
N GLU A 694 -5.11 32.45 19.52
CA GLU A 694 -5.02 31.33 20.47
C GLU A 694 -6.06 30.23 20.20
N THR A 695 -7.27 30.61 19.79
CA THR A 695 -8.30 29.64 19.40
C THR A 695 -7.85 28.82 18.20
N TRP A 696 -7.31 29.46 17.16
CA TRP A 696 -6.81 28.80 15.97
C TRP A 696 -5.54 27.98 16.24
N ARG A 697 -4.65 28.45 17.11
CA ARG A 697 -3.44 27.72 17.53
C ARG A 697 -3.81 26.39 18.19
N LEU A 698 -4.77 26.41 19.12
CA LEU A 698 -5.28 25.20 19.77
C LEU A 698 -6.01 24.30 18.78
N TYR A 699 -6.85 24.86 17.92
CA TYR A 699 -7.59 24.10 16.90
C TYR A 699 -6.67 23.40 15.90
N LEU A 700 -5.59 24.07 15.47
CA LEU A 700 -4.57 23.53 14.57
C LEU A 700 -3.55 22.64 15.29
N GLY A 701 -3.57 22.55 16.62
CA GLY A 701 -2.64 21.74 17.41
C GLY A 701 -1.19 22.25 17.37
N ILE A 702 -0.98 23.56 17.23
CA ILE A 702 0.35 24.18 17.17
C ILE A 702 0.87 24.41 18.61
N PRO A 703 2.01 23.80 19.02
CA PRO A 703 2.62 24.04 20.33
C PRO A 703 3.02 25.51 20.51
N GLU A 704 3.00 26.00 21.75
CA GLU A 704 3.26 27.42 22.06
C GLU A 704 4.69 27.89 21.69
N GLN A 705 5.65 26.97 21.57
CA GLN A 705 7.08 27.26 21.34
C GLN A 705 7.74 26.34 20.29
N ASP A 706 7.12 26.18 19.11
CA ASP A 706 7.70 25.36 18.02
C ASP A 706 7.76 26.13 16.68
N SER A 707 8.75 27.02 16.55
CA SER A 707 8.96 27.84 15.35
C SER A 707 9.37 27.04 14.11
N GLU A 708 9.96 25.85 14.30
CA GLU A 708 10.32 24.97 13.19
C GLU A 708 9.07 24.32 12.59
N LEU A 709 8.11 23.91 13.44
CA LEU A 709 6.83 23.39 12.97
C LEU A 709 5.99 24.47 12.27
N GLU A 710 5.92 25.68 12.82
CA GLU A 710 5.24 26.81 12.16
C GLU A 710 5.81 27.06 10.75
N ALA A 711 7.13 26.96 10.57
CA ALA A 711 7.79 27.12 9.27
C ALA A 711 7.50 25.98 8.29
N ARG A 712 7.12 24.80 8.78
CA ARG A 712 6.77 23.62 7.96
C ARG A 712 5.31 23.61 7.52
N ILE A 713 4.44 24.43 8.10
CA ILE A 713 3.02 24.49 7.72
C ILE A 713 2.85 25.40 6.50
N ALA A 714 2.40 24.80 5.39
CA ALA A 714 1.90 25.53 4.24
C ALA A 714 0.50 26.07 4.53
N VAL A 715 0.26 27.33 4.18
CA VAL A 715 -1.08 27.91 4.13
C VAL A 715 -1.41 28.21 2.68
N VAL A 716 -2.58 27.77 2.22
CA VAL A 716 -3.09 28.05 0.87
C VAL A 716 -4.54 28.47 0.99
N ALA A 717 -4.97 29.47 0.23
CA ALA A 717 -6.36 29.90 0.19
C ALA A 717 -6.90 29.83 -1.24
N GLY A 718 -8.21 29.60 -1.35
CA GLY A 718 -8.95 29.57 -2.60
C GLY A 718 -9.22 30.94 -3.19
N GLY A 719 -10.07 30.96 -4.22
CA GLY A 719 -10.63 32.18 -4.77
C GLY A 719 -11.61 32.88 -3.81
N ARG A 720 -12.27 33.93 -4.30
CA ARG A 720 -13.31 34.63 -3.54
C ARG A 720 -14.61 33.86 -3.54
N SER A 721 -15.31 33.91 -2.42
CA SER A 721 -16.69 33.45 -2.35
C SER A 721 -17.58 34.31 -3.25
N SER A 722 -18.47 33.66 -3.99
CA SER A 722 -19.38 34.35 -4.91
C SER A 722 -20.40 35.24 -4.21
N GLU A 723 -20.86 34.86 -3.01
CA GLU A 723 -21.86 35.63 -2.25
C GLU A 723 -21.28 36.40 -1.06
N ALA A 724 -20.02 36.14 -0.68
CA ALA A 724 -19.27 36.90 0.33
C ALA A 724 -17.89 37.29 -0.22
N PRO A 725 -17.79 38.28 -1.14
CA PRO A 725 -16.54 38.62 -1.83
C PRO A 725 -15.41 39.11 -0.92
N GLU A 726 -15.70 39.42 0.34
CA GLU A 726 -14.72 39.74 1.38
C GLU A 726 -14.05 38.49 1.97
N GLN A 727 -14.53 37.29 1.65
CA GLN A 727 -14.02 36.01 2.15
C GLN A 727 -13.36 35.19 1.04
N ALA A 728 -12.31 34.45 1.40
CA ALA A 728 -11.83 33.34 0.60
C ALA A 728 -12.81 32.17 0.72
N SER A 729 -13.06 31.43 -0.37
CA SER A 729 -13.97 30.27 -0.36
C SER A 729 -13.47 29.16 0.57
N TRP A 730 -12.14 29.03 0.71
CA TRP A 730 -11.51 28.12 1.64
C TRP A 730 -10.08 28.54 2.00
N VAL A 731 -9.60 28.06 3.14
CA VAL A 731 -8.21 28.18 3.63
C VAL A 731 -7.76 26.80 4.09
N LEU A 732 -6.59 26.36 3.63
CA LEU A 732 -5.99 25.06 3.91
C LEU A 732 -4.66 25.24 4.64
N PHE A 733 -4.53 24.61 5.79
CA PHE A 733 -3.26 24.44 6.51
C PHE A 733 -2.75 23.02 6.26
N SER A 734 -1.49 22.84 5.85
CA SER A 734 -0.92 21.50 5.59
C SER A 734 0.53 21.44 6.03
N ILE A 735 0.90 20.43 6.83
CA ILE A 735 2.31 20.21 7.20
C ILE A 735 3.05 19.70 5.96
N ARG A 736 4.07 20.42 5.51
CA ARG A 736 4.99 19.93 4.49
C ARG A 736 5.87 18.85 5.11
N HIS A 737 5.71 17.61 4.65
CA HIS A 737 6.85 16.72 4.58
C HIS A 737 7.73 17.18 3.41
N PRO A 738 9.06 17.08 3.49
CA PRO A 738 9.88 17.21 2.29
C PRO A 738 9.34 16.20 1.29
N ALA A 739 8.73 16.69 0.20
CA ALA A 739 8.17 15.83 -0.81
C ALA A 739 9.27 14.87 -1.26
N VAL A 740 8.96 13.57 -1.31
CA VAL A 740 9.68 12.65 -2.19
C VAL A 740 9.42 13.19 -3.60
N SER A 741 10.34 14.04 -4.05
CA SER A 741 10.24 14.79 -5.29
C SER A 741 10.16 13.81 -6.46
N ASP A 742 9.30 14.11 -7.44
CA ASP A 742 9.13 13.30 -8.65
C ASP A 742 10.46 13.27 -9.42
N ASP A 743 10.85 12.14 -10.02
CA ASP A 743 12.13 11.98 -10.75
C ASP A 743 12.40 13.15 -11.73
N ALA A 744 11.33 13.69 -12.34
CA ALA A 744 11.40 14.83 -13.25
C ALA A 744 11.80 16.15 -12.57
N GLU A 745 11.40 16.39 -11.32
CA GLU A 745 11.79 17.58 -10.56
C GLU A 745 13.24 17.45 -10.05
N LEU A 746 13.60 16.28 -9.50
CA LEU A 746 14.98 15.99 -9.04
C LEU A 746 16.01 16.12 -10.17
N SER A 747 15.62 15.88 -11.42
CA SER A 747 16.51 15.97 -12.58
C SER A 747 16.99 17.39 -12.94
N VAL A 748 16.33 18.44 -12.42
CA VAL A 748 16.56 19.84 -12.86
C VAL A 748 16.70 20.87 -11.73
N THR A 749 16.30 20.53 -10.50
CA THR A 749 16.41 21.42 -9.32
C THR A 749 17.33 20.84 -8.25
N SER A 750 17.89 21.72 -7.43
CA SER A 750 18.70 21.40 -6.25
C SER A 750 18.49 22.49 -5.20
N VAL A 751 18.42 22.10 -3.92
CA VAL A 751 17.93 22.95 -2.83
C VAL A 751 18.91 24.07 -2.45
N SER A 752 20.19 24.01 -2.84
CA SER A 752 21.19 24.96 -2.35
C SER A 752 22.38 25.31 -3.27
N GLN A 753 22.70 24.50 -4.30
CA GLN A 753 23.91 24.73 -5.13
C GLN A 753 23.70 24.34 -6.61
N ARG A 754 24.38 25.04 -7.52
CA ARG A 754 24.48 24.63 -8.93
C ARG A 754 25.31 23.36 -9.04
N VAL A 755 24.87 22.43 -9.87
CA VAL A 755 25.57 21.16 -10.11
C VAL A 755 26.03 21.14 -11.57
N PHE A 756 27.32 20.91 -11.80
CA PHE A 756 27.89 20.81 -13.14
C PHE A 756 27.61 19.44 -13.76
N LEU A 757 27.35 19.43 -15.06
CA LEU A 757 26.92 18.24 -15.78
C LEU A 757 27.96 17.13 -15.75
N ALA A 758 29.23 17.46 -16.00
CA ALA A 758 30.31 16.47 -16.04
C ALA A 758 30.60 15.82 -14.68
N ASP A 759 30.43 16.57 -13.59
CA ASP A 759 30.62 16.05 -12.24
C ASP A 759 29.46 15.14 -11.84
N HIS A 760 28.22 15.58 -12.11
CA HIS A 760 27.02 14.77 -11.87
C HIS A 760 27.08 13.43 -12.63
N GLN A 761 27.40 13.46 -13.92
CA GLN A 761 27.54 12.23 -14.73
C GLN A 761 28.61 11.28 -14.19
N ARG A 762 29.75 11.81 -13.71
CA ARG A 762 30.82 11.01 -13.11
C ARG A 762 30.37 10.36 -11.80
N ASP A 763 29.67 11.11 -10.96
CA ASP A 763 29.14 10.63 -9.68
C ASP A 763 28.05 9.57 -9.88
N VAL A 764 27.15 9.77 -10.84
CA VAL A 764 26.13 8.76 -11.23
C VAL A 764 26.78 7.50 -11.79
N ALA A 765 27.78 7.62 -12.67
CA ALA A 765 28.51 6.48 -13.20
C ALA A 765 29.21 5.66 -12.09
N GLY A 766 29.90 6.34 -11.16
CA GLY A 766 30.54 5.71 -10.01
C GLY A 766 29.52 5.01 -9.11
N ARG A 767 28.40 5.67 -8.81
CA ARG A 767 27.31 5.09 -8.00
C ARG A 767 26.64 3.90 -8.68
N ALA A 768 26.41 3.96 -9.99
CA ALA A 768 25.83 2.85 -10.76
C ALA A 768 26.76 1.63 -10.77
N ARG A 769 28.07 1.85 -11.00
CA ARG A 769 29.11 0.81 -10.93
C ARG A 769 29.16 0.15 -9.55
N GLU A 770 29.21 0.95 -8.50
CA GLU A 770 29.25 0.43 -7.13
C GLU A 770 27.96 -0.32 -6.77
N SER A 771 26.81 0.20 -7.19
CA SER A 771 25.52 -0.46 -6.94
C SER A 771 25.44 -1.81 -7.65
N GLY A 772 25.92 -1.90 -8.90
CA GLY A 772 26.05 -3.16 -9.63
C GLY A 772 26.98 -4.14 -8.94
N SER A 773 28.12 -3.67 -8.43
CA SER A 773 29.07 -4.52 -7.70
C SER A 773 28.45 -5.10 -6.42
N ARG A 774 27.71 -4.27 -5.67
CA ARG A 774 27.01 -4.68 -4.45
C ARG A 774 25.85 -5.64 -4.73
N ALA A 775 25.17 -5.45 -5.87
CA ALA A 775 24.15 -6.37 -6.36
C ALA A 775 24.72 -7.75 -6.76
N GLY A 776 26.00 -7.82 -7.11
CA GLY A 776 26.69 -9.07 -7.50
C GLY A 776 26.87 -9.24 -9.01
N LEU A 777 26.83 -8.14 -9.77
CA LEU A 777 26.98 -8.16 -11.22
C LEU A 777 28.46 -8.38 -11.65
N PRO A 778 28.70 -9.06 -12.77
CA PRO A 778 30.04 -9.27 -13.32
C PRO A 778 30.61 -7.99 -13.94
N GLU A 779 31.94 -7.94 -14.08
CA GLU A 779 32.68 -6.76 -14.57
C GLU A 779 32.14 -6.18 -15.89
N GLY A 780 31.72 -7.01 -16.84
CA GLY A 780 31.14 -6.53 -18.11
C GLY A 780 29.85 -5.72 -17.92
N MET A 781 28.99 -6.11 -16.98
CA MET A 781 27.79 -5.35 -16.64
C MET A 781 28.11 -4.09 -15.83
N LEU A 782 29.17 -4.12 -15.01
CA LEU A 782 29.62 -2.93 -14.28
C LEU A 782 30.08 -1.83 -15.23
N GLN A 783 30.85 -2.19 -16.25
CA GLN A 783 31.30 -1.27 -17.31
C GLN A 783 30.13 -0.73 -18.13
N LEU A 784 29.13 -1.57 -18.39
CA LEU A 784 27.90 -1.19 -19.08
C LEU A 784 27.15 -0.10 -18.30
N LEU A 785 26.89 -0.33 -17.01
CA LEU A 785 26.20 0.62 -16.13
C LEU A 785 26.98 1.91 -15.92
N GLU A 786 28.31 1.80 -15.78
CA GLU A 786 29.19 2.96 -15.68
C GLU A 786 29.13 3.82 -16.93
N LEU A 787 29.22 3.22 -18.13
CA LEU A 787 29.12 3.95 -19.39
C LEU A 787 27.73 4.57 -19.58
N ALA A 788 26.66 3.86 -19.25
CA ALA A 788 25.31 4.41 -19.29
C ALA A 788 25.17 5.61 -18.33
N GLY A 789 25.72 5.54 -17.12
CA GLY A 789 25.75 6.64 -16.16
C GLY A 789 26.52 7.86 -16.65
N LEU A 790 27.64 7.67 -17.36
CA LEU A 790 28.42 8.76 -17.94
C LEU A 790 27.67 9.52 -19.03
N HIS A 791 26.74 8.86 -19.74
CA HIS A 791 26.09 9.41 -20.93
C HIS A 791 24.58 9.67 -20.78
N HIS A 792 23.93 9.27 -19.67
CA HIS A 792 22.47 9.36 -19.50
C HIS A 792 21.90 10.76 -19.73
N ASP A 793 22.69 11.77 -19.37
CA ASP A 793 22.31 13.18 -19.32
C ASP A 793 22.97 14.06 -20.40
N ASP A 794 23.65 13.48 -21.38
CA ASP A 794 24.41 14.22 -22.41
C ASP A 794 23.54 15.23 -23.19
N GLY A 795 22.27 14.91 -23.42
CA GLY A 795 21.31 15.80 -24.09
C GLY A 795 21.05 17.11 -23.32
N LYS A 796 21.37 17.19 -22.02
CA LYS A 796 21.30 18.45 -21.26
C LYS A 796 22.29 19.49 -21.78
N ARG A 797 23.30 19.11 -22.59
CA ARG A 797 24.22 20.05 -23.25
C ARG A 797 23.56 20.89 -24.34
N ASP A 798 22.34 20.57 -24.78
CA ASP A 798 21.63 21.38 -25.76
C ASP A 798 21.52 22.84 -25.30
N PRO A 799 21.92 23.83 -26.14
CA PRO A 799 21.88 25.24 -25.76
C PRO A 799 20.52 25.71 -25.27
N ARG A 800 19.43 25.22 -25.87
CA ARG A 800 18.05 25.57 -25.46
C ARG A 800 17.73 25.06 -24.07
N PHE A 801 18.25 23.88 -23.70
CA PHE A 801 18.08 23.31 -22.37
C PHE A 801 18.91 24.07 -21.32
N GLN A 802 20.14 24.46 -21.65
CA GLN A 802 20.98 25.27 -20.76
C GLN A 802 20.41 26.69 -20.56
N ASP A 803 19.85 27.30 -21.59
CA ASP A 803 19.15 28.58 -21.49
C ASP A 803 17.93 28.46 -20.57
N TRP A 804 17.19 27.35 -20.65
CA TRP A 804 16.09 27.07 -19.73
C TRP A 804 16.58 26.87 -18.29
N LEU A 805 17.61 26.06 -18.05
CA LEU A 805 18.16 25.85 -16.69
C LEU A 805 18.70 27.14 -16.07
N THR A 806 19.33 28.00 -16.86
CA THR A 806 19.93 29.26 -16.40
C THR A 806 18.96 30.45 -16.45
N GLN A 807 17.75 30.25 -16.97
CA GLN A 807 16.77 31.31 -17.24
C GLN A 807 17.37 32.45 -18.10
N GLY A 808 18.17 32.08 -19.11
CA GLY A 808 18.85 32.98 -20.03
C GLY A 808 20.04 33.75 -19.44
N LYS A 809 20.46 33.44 -18.20
CA LYS A 809 21.62 34.10 -17.56
C LYS A 809 22.97 33.52 -18.01
N GLY A 810 22.94 32.37 -18.68
CA GLY A 810 24.14 31.66 -19.12
C GLY A 810 24.92 31.01 -17.98
N SER A 811 25.81 30.08 -18.36
CA SER A 811 26.77 29.41 -17.47
C SER A 811 28.07 29.20 -18.23
N THR A 812 29.21 29.26 -17.54
CA THR A 812 30.54 29.02 -18.13
C THR A 812 30.74 27.55 -18.48
N GLU A 813 30.08 26.65 -17.74
CA GLU A 813 30.09 25.22 -17.96
C GLU A 813 28.64 24.68 -17.94
N PRO A 814 28.33 23.62 -18.71
CA PRO A 814 26.99 23.03 -18.72
C PRO A 814 26.56 22.57 -17.33
N LEU A 815 25.34 22.93 -16.94
CA LEU A 815 24.74 22.55 -15.66
C LEU A 815 23.89 21.30 -15.83
N ALA A 816 23.94 20.40 -14.84
CA ALA A 816 22.92 19.39 -14.64
C ALA A 816 21.68 19.99 -13.97
N LYS A 817 21.87 20.87 -12.97
CA LYS A 817 20.78 21.42 -12.13
C LYS A 817 20.95 22.91 -11.88
N SER A 818 19.81 23.62 -11.83
CA SER A 818 19.75 25.08 -11.84
C SER A 818 20.10 25.78 -10.51
N GLY A 819 20.31 25.04 -9.40
CA GLY A 819 20.52 25.62 -8.07
C GLY A 819 19.34 26.44 -7.56
N GLN A 820 18.20 26.39 -8.25
CA GLN A 820 16.95 27.05 -7.88
C GLN A 820 16.03 26.02 -7.22
N ALA A 821 15.34 26.45 -6.16
CA ALA A 821 14.35 25.63 -5.48
C ALA A 821 13.16 25.25 -6.40
N ARG A 822 12.90 26.06 -7.44
CA ARG A 822 11.89 25.80 -8.46
C ARG A 822 12.23 26.51 -9.76
N LEU A 823 12.13 25.81 -10.88
CA LEU A 823 12.15 26.40 -12.22
C LEU A 823 10.71 26.76 -12.65
N PRO A 824 10.50 27.86 -13.39
CA PRO A 824 9.19 28.16 -13.95
C PRO A 824 8.73 27.02 -14.87
N LEU A 825 7.51 26.55 -14.65
CA LEU A 825 6.86 25.41 -15.35
C LEU A 825 6.79 25.53 -16.89
N ARG A 826 7.18 26.67 -17.47
CA ARG A 826 7.08 26.95 -18.91
C ARG A 826 8.40 26.66 -19.64
N GLN A 827 8.66 25.39 -19.94
CA GLN A 827 9.67 24.98 -20.95
C GLN A 827 9.40 25.57 -22.34
N LYS A 828 8.14 25.93 -22.66
CA LYS A 828 7.70 26.35 -24.02
C LYS A 828 8.40 27.58 -24.60
N SER A 829 9.00 28.44 -23.78
CA SER A 829 9.76 29.60 -24.26
C SER A 829 11.14 29.22 -24.81
N PHE A 830 11.62 28.01 -24.50
CA PHE A 830 12.98 27.56 -24.80
C PHE A 830 13.01 26.25 -25.60
N LEU A 831 12.14 25.30 -25.26
CA LEU A 831 12.14 23.94 -25.84
C LEU A 831 10.77 23.57 -26.42
N PRO A 832 10.74 22.77 -27.51
CA PRO A 832 9.50 22.23 -28.05
C PRO A 832 8.75 21.36 -27.05
N SER A 833 7.42 21.32 -27.17
CA SER A 833 6.58 20.47 -26.31
C SER A 833 6.92 18.99 -26.53
N LYS A 834 7.11 18.22 -25.44
CA LYS A 834 7.54 16.81 -25.43
C LYS A 834 9.02 16.57 -25.76
N TRP A 835 9.84 17.61 -25.88
CA TRP A 835 11.28 17.46 -26.07
C TRP A 835 11.90 16.76 -24.85
N ARG A 836 12.81 15.83 -25.11
CA ARG A 836 13.42 14.95 -24.11
C ARG A 836 14.94 14.96 -24.25
N HIS A 837 15.63 15.18 -23.14
CA HIS A 837 17.09 15.18 -23.17
C HIS A 837 17.61 13.75 -23.23
N GLU A 838 16.92 12.78 -22.63
CA GLU A 838 17.27 11.35 -22.70
C GLU A 838 17.23 10.81 -24.14
N GLN A 839 16.30 11.29 -24.98
CA GLN A 839 16.25 10.98 -26.40
C GLN A 839 17.49 11.53 -27.13
N LEU A 840 17.87 12.77 -26.85
CA LEU A 840 19.07 13.37 -27.42
C LEU A 840 20.35 12.69 -26.92
N SER A 841 20.42 12.34 -25.63
CA SER A 841 21.54 11.60 -25.03
C SER A 841 21.81 10.29 -25.77
N ALA A 842 20.76 9.54 -26.14
CA ALA A 842 20.89 8.29 -26.89
C ALA A 842 21.52 8.50 -28.28
N ALA A 843 21.13 9.56 -29.00
CA ALA A 843 21.72 9.91 -30.28
C ALA A 843 23.18 10.39 -30.15
N MET A 844 23.47 11.22 -29.15
CA MET A 844 24.82 11.70 -28.86
C MET A 844 25.77 10.55 -28.50
N LEU A 845 25.29 9.54 -27.76
CA LEU A 845 26.08 8.35 -27.45
C LEU A 845 26.42 7.54 -28.71
N CYS A 846 25.46 7.35 -29.62
CA CYS A 846 25.70 6.63 -30.87
C CYS A 846 26.70 7.37 -31.78
N GLU A 847 26.65 8.70 -31.80
CA GLU A 847 27.64 9.53 -32.48
C GLU A 847 29.03 9.39 -31.85
N ALA A 848 29.11 9.48 -30.52
CA ALA A 848 30.38 9.48 -29.79
C ALA A 848 31.07 8.12 -29.75
N VAL A 849 30.29 7.03 -29.72
CA VAL A 849 30.79 5.65 -29.59
C VAL A 849 30.19 4.78 -30.69
N PRO A 850 30.79 4.78 -31.90
CA PRO A 850 30.33 3.91 -32.99
C PRO A 850 30.37 2.43 -32.61
N GLY A 851 29.26 1.72 -32.82
CA GLY A 851 29.15 0.30 -32.46
C GLY A 851 28.92 0.02 -30.97
N VAL A 852 28.50 1.04 -30.20
CA VAL A 852 28.07 0.89 -28.81
C VAL A 852 27.00 -0.20 -28.65
N ASP A 853 27.03 -0.89 -27.52
CA ASP A 853 26.04 -1.92 -27.17
C ASP A 853 24.62 -1.31 -27.13
N PRO A 854 23.64 -1.88 -27.85
CA PRO A 854 22.24 -1.43 -27.84
C PRO A 854 21.62 -1.30 -26.44
N LEU A 855 22.02 -2.13 -25.48
CA LEU A 855 21.52 -2.06 -24.10
C LEU A 855 21.97 -0.77 -23.42
N ILE A 856 23.19 -0.29 -23.66
CA ILE A 856 23.69 0.98 -23.09
C ILE A 856 22.88 2.14 -23.64
N VAL A 857 22.65 2.14 -24.96
CA VAL A 857 21.85 3.19 -25.61
C VAL A 857 20.41 3.19 -25.11
N ARG A 858 19.82 2.00 -24.90
CA ARG A 858 18.50 1.87 -24.29
C ARG A 858 18.47 2.41 -22.87
N LEU A 859 19.42 2.05 -22.01
CA LEU A 859 19.47 2.55 -20.63
C LEU A 859 19.59 4.09 -20.58
N VAL A 860 20.40 4.66 -21.47
CA VAL A 860 20.52 6.13 -21.62
C VAL A 860 19.20 6.75 -22.08
N GLY A 861 18.55 6.22 -23.12
CA GLY A 861 17.29 6.78 -23.62
C GLY A 861 16.09 6.57 -22.70
N THR A 862 16.16 5.61 -21.78
CA THR A 862 15.09 5.28 -20.82
C THR A 862 15.35 5.81 -19.41
N SER A 863 16.31 6.73 -19.23
CA SER A 863 16.70 7.27 -17.91
C SER A 863 15.56 7.92 -17.12
N HIS A 864 14.49 8.38 -17.78
CA HIS A 864 13.26 8.89 -17.12
C HIS A 864 12.03 7.96 -17.27
N GLY A 865 12.23 6.74 -17.75
CA GLY A 865 11.17 5.75 -17.97
C GLY A 865 10.29 6.03 -19.20
N LEU A 866 10.78 6.86 -20.13
CA LEU A 866 10.21 7.08 -21.46
C LEU A 866 10.99 6.30 -22.53
N GLY A 867 10.49 6.25 -23.76
CA GLY A 867 11.18 5.58 -24.87
C GLY A 867 11.14 4.04 -24.82
N ARG A 868 10.30 3.43 -23.99
CA ARG A 868 10.27 1.95 -23.84
C ARG A 868 9.78 1.18 -25.07
N GLY A 869 9.09 1.85 -25.99
CA GLY A 869 8.84 1.37 -27.34
C GLY A 869 9.35 2.38 -28.36
N VAL A 870 8.80 3.60 -28.34
CA VAL A 870 9.15 4.67 -29.30
C VAL A 870 9.25 6.03 -28.63
N PHE A 871 9.96 6.95 -29.29
CA PHE A 871 9.91 8.36 -28.96
C PHE A 871 8.89 9.11 -29.80
N PRO A 872 8.27 10.18 -29.26
CA PRO A 872 7.29 10.98 -30.01
C PRO A 872 7.90 11.95 -31.02
N MET A 873 9.18 12.30 -30.88
CA MET A 873 9.87 13.25 -31.76
C MET A 873 10.76 12.54 -32.77
N ASN A 874 10.75 13.01 -34.01
CA ASN A 874 11.73 12.63 -35.03
C ASN A 874 13.04 13.43 -34.88
N SER A 875 14.03 13.12 -35.72
CA SER A 875 15.34 13.80 -35.66
C SER A 875 15.28 15.32 -35.91
N ASP A 876 14.42 15.78 -36.82
CA ASP A 876 14.27 17.20 -37.17
C ASP A 876 13.61 18.02 -36.05
N GLU A 877 12.67 17.44 -35.30
CA GLU A 877 12.02 18.06 -34.15
C GLU A 877 12.91 18.08 -32.91
N LEU A 878 13.73 17.04 -32.74
CA LEU A 878 14.62 16.87 -31.60
C LEU A 878 15.81 17.83 -31.65
N LEU A 879 16.46 17.94 -32.80
CA LEU A 879 17.75 18.60 -32.95
C LEU A 879 17.63 20.13 -33.11
N HIS A 880 18.64 20.85 -32.62
CA HIS A 880 18.79 22.25 -32.96
C HIS A 880 19.13 22.40 -34.47
N PRO A 881 18.67 23.45 -35.18
CA PRO A 881 19.00 23.64 -36.60
C PRO A 881 20.49 23.69 -36.91
N SER A 882 21.32 24.07 -35.93
CA SER A 882 22.78 24.08 -36.04
C SER A 882 23.48 22.79 -35.57
N ALA A 883 22.74 21.70 -35.33
CA ALA A 883 23.31 20.41 -34.99
C ALA A 883 24.22 19.92 -36.13
N HIS A 884 25.32 19.26 -35.77
CA HIS A 884 26.31 18.77 -36.71
C HIS A 884 25.74 17.61 -37.56
N ASP A 885 26.26 17.42 -38.77
CA ASP A 885 25.76 16.40 -39.70
C ASP A 885 25.86 14.98 -39.15
N SER A 886 26.90 14.68 -38.36
CA SER A 886 27.10 13.38 -37.70
C SER A 886 26.03 13.07 -36.65
N LEU A 887 25.71 14.04 -35.79
CA LEU A 887 24.61 13.92 -34.82
C LEU A 887 23.26 13.79 -35.51
N ARG A 888 23.04 14.55 -36.60
CA ARG A 888 21.84 14.44 -37.42
C ARG A 888 21.70 13.04 -38.01
N ALA A 889 22.77 12.50 -38.61
CA ALA A 889 22.77 11.15 -39.15
C ALA A 889 22.45 10.09 -38.07
N ALA A 890 23.06 10.19 -36.89
CA ALA A 890 22.80 9.28 -35.77
C ALA A 890 21.34 9.36 -35.29
N ALA A 891 20.78 10.57 -35.14
CA ALA A 891 19.40 10.77 -34.72
C ALA A 891 18.40 10.27 -35.78
N THR A 892 18.66 10.51 -37.07
CA THR A 892 17.82 10.02 -38.17
C THR A 892 17.84 8.49 -38.21
N GLU A 893 19.00 7.86 -38.09
CA GLU A 893 19.11 6.40 -38.05
C GLU A 893 18.34 5.79 -36.88
N LEU A 894 18.50 6.36 -35.67
CA LEU A 894 17.80 5.92 -34.47
C LEU A 894 16.29 6.08 -34.56
N PHE A 895 15.81 7.29 -34.86
CA PHE A 895 14.41 7.65 -34.62
C PHE A 895 13.53 7.70 -35.87
N ASP A 896 14.12 7.85 -37.06
CA ASP A 896 13.34 8.00 -38.31
C ASP A 896 13.39 6.75 -39.18
N VAL A 897 14.52 6.02 -39.14
CA VAL A 897 14.72 4.76 -39.86
C VAL A 897 14.31 3.53 -39.02
N GLY A 898 14.06 3.71 -37.72
CA GLY A 898 13.54 2.68 -36.81
C GLY A 898 14.60 1.82 -36.13
N GLN A 899 15.85 2.28 -36.06
CA GLN A 899 16.92 1.53 -35.38
C GLN A 899 16.67 1.44 -33.86
N TRP A 900 16.03 2.45 -33.25
CA TRP A 900 15.59 2.42 -31.85
C TRP A 900 14.63 1.26 -31.57
N ASP A 901 13.55 1.13 -32.36
CA ASP A 901 12.55 0.06 -32.24
C ASP A 901 13.21 -1.31 -32.32
N ALA A 902 14.11 -1.51 -33.29
CA ALA A 902 14.84 -2.75 -33.47
C ALA A 902 15.77 -3.08 -32.28
N TRP A 903 16.36 -2.06 -31.64
CA TRP A 903 17.21 -2.25 -30.46
C TRP A 903 16.40 -2.54 -29.20
N VAL A 904 15.24 -1.91 -29.02
CA VAL A 904 14.30 -2.25 -27.95
C VAL A 904 13.88 -3.70 -28.06
N GLU A 905 13.44 -4.15 -29.25
CA GLU A 905 13.03 -5.55 -29.47
C GLU A 905 14.18 -6.53 -29.24
N ARG A 906 15.39 -6.21 -29.73
CA ARG A 906 16.58 -7.06 -29.52
C ARG A 906 16.93 -7.19 -28.06
N THR A 907 16.97 -6.07 -27.33
CA THR A 907 17.32 -6.08 -25.90
C THR A 907 16.23 -6.74 -25.05
N ASP A 908 14.95 -6.60 -25.40
CA ASP A 908 13.87 -7.37 -24.77
C ASP A 908 14.01 -8.88 -25.00
N ALA A 909 14.40 -9.31 -26.21
CA ALA A 909 14.59 -10.72 -26.53
C ALA A 909 15.83 -11.33 -25.85
N GLU A 910 16.91 -10.55 -25.71
CA GLU A 910 18.17 -11.01 -25.13
C GLU A 910 18.16 -10.98 -23.60
N TRP A 911 17.64 -9.90 -23.02
CA TRP A 911 17.70 -9.66 -21.57
C TRP A 911 16.38 -9.88 -20.85
N GLY A 912 15.28 -10.06 -21.57
CA GLY A 912 13.94 -10.11 -20.99
C GLY A 912 13.45 -8.74 -20.54
N ILE A 913 12.14 -8.50 -20.68
CA ILE A 913 11.52 -7.20 -20.36
C ILE A 913 11.73 -6.77 -18.90
N TRP A 914 11.75 -7.72 -17.97
CA TRP A 914 11.97 -7.48 -16.53
C TRP A 914 13.45 -7.28 -16.20
N GLY A 915 14.36 -8.00 -16.88
CA GLY A 915 15.80 -7.87 -16.69
C GLY A 915 16.28 -6.48 -17.12
N VAL A 916 15.83 -6.00 -18.29
CA VAL A 916 16.12 -4.62 -18.72
C VAL A 916 15.52 -3.60 -17.74
N ALA A 917 14.27 -3.81 -17.31
CA ALA A 917 13.63 -2.92 -16.35
C ALA A 917 14.34 -2.87 -14.98
N TRP A 918 14.99 -3.96 -14.56
CA TRP A 918 15.79 -3.99 -13.34
C TRP A 918 17.10 -3.19 -13.50
N LEU A 919 17.77 -3.29 -14.65
CA LEU A 919 18.95 -2.47 -14.97
C LEU A 919 18.60 -0.97 -15.06
N GLU A 920 17.46 -0.65 -15.69
CA GLU A 920 16.89 0.71 -15.68
C GLU A 920 16.68 1.20 -14.24
N ALA A 921 16.12 0.35 -13.36
CA ALA A 921 15.91 0.71 -11.96
C ALA A 921 17.22 1.02 -11.23
N LEU A 922 18.27 0.22 -11.45
CA LEU A 922 19.55 0.41 -10.80
C LEU A 922 20.22 1.73 -11.22
N LEU A 923 20.26 2.02 -12.52
CA LEU A 923 20.82 3.26 -13.06
C LEU A 923 20.04 4.49 -12.55
N ARG A 924 18.72 4.42 -12.56
CA ARG A 924 17.86 5.53 -12.13
C ARG A 924 17.93 5.77 -10.63
N SER A 925 18.09 4.72 -9.83
CA SER A 925 18.34 4.87 -8.40
C SER A 925 19.71 5.48 -8.11
N ALA A 926 20.72 5.22 -8.95
CA ALA A 926 22.00 5.92 -8.86
C ALA A 926 21.86 7.43 -9.12
N ASP A 927 21.16 7.83 -10.19
CA ASP A 927 20.84 9.24 -10.47
C ASP A 927 20.06 9.89 -9.32
N VAL A 928 18.93 9.30 -8.91
CA VAL A 928 18.09 9.84 -7.84
C VAL A 928 18.86 10.00 -6.52
N SER A 929 19.71 9.04 -6.15
CA SER A 929 20.49 9.10 -4.91
C SER A 929 21.58 10.18 -4.96
N ILE A 930 22.36 10.26 -6.03
CA ILE A 930 23.34 11.36 -6.24
C ILE A 930 22.63 12.72 -6.25
N SER A 931 21.44 12.77 -6.86
CA SER A 931 20.62 13.97 -6.91
C SER A 931 20.14 14.44 -5.54
N LYS A 932 19.72 13.52 -4.65
CA LYS A 932 19.35 13.84 -3.27
C LYS A 932 20.52 14.33 -2.43
N GLU A 933 21.73 13.89 -2.74
CA GLU A 933 22.97 14.33 -2.09
C GLU A 933 23.46 15.71 -2.57
N GLY A 934 22.80 16.30 -3.57
CA GLY A 934 23.16 17.59 -4.15
C GLY A 934 24.40 17.54 -5.05
N ARG A 935 24.72 16.35 -5.58
CA ARG A 935 25.88 16.10 -6.44
C ARG A 935 25.49 15.89 -7.90
#